data_AF-A0AA88HM49-F1
#
_entry.id   AF-A0AA88HM49-F1
#
_cell.length_a   1.000
_cell.length_b   1.000
_cell.length_c   1.000
_cell.angle_alpha   90.00
_cell.angle_beta   90.00
_cell.angle_gamma   90.00
#
_symmetry.space_group_name_H-M   'P 1'
#
loop_
_entity.id
_entity.type
_entity.pdbx_description
1 polymer ?
#
loop_
_entity_poly.entity_id
_entity_poly.type
_entity_poly.pdbx_seq_one_letter_code
_entity_poly.pdbx_strand_id
1 'polypeptide(L)'
;MLACLIRKFCTRQEMVRVLNVAEKNDAAKNISDLLSRGNYNRKEGRSKFNKIYEFSFELLNQKCSMAMTSVSGHLLGYEFQSSFKYWESVNPVTLFEAPVTKQCQDKFKDIKQTLEQEARRAQWLVIWTDCDREGENIGFEIVEVCLSVSPRLKVYRARFSEITHRSLINACQNLGPIDKRVSDAVDVRSELDLRIGAAFTRFQTLRLKRVFPSVITDGKIISYGSCQFPTLGFVVERFKSIESFIPEAFWKIRVIHEIDESERAEFIWTRNRLFNELACQVIHDHCVDAGTAIVTKIETKPKSKWRPLPLDTVEMEKLGSRKLRLNAKEVMKIAEKLYVQGYISYPRTETNIFPKELDLTPLIQCQTSDSRWGAFASNILNSGPTPRQGKKSDQAHPPIHPTKYANSLQGNEAKLYEFIVRHFLACCSKDAQGLETKVDIKIGDEQFVATGLMITARNYLEVYPYDRWSDKSLPIYTEGQVFTPTRIDLDESATTAPPLLTEADLIGLMEKHGIGTDATHAEHIETIKSRDYVGVQTDGRFVPCPLGIGLVEGYDAMGFAMSKPHLRAELEADLKRICDGTKDPSIVLREQVAKYKEVFIKAVEQVDKIDDAISLYLQQPKVAVQPSAMALPSALPKVQKCPNCQGDLTLKRKRDASGYYVGCNNYPTCKAAIWLPSRVNEVEVDSEKCQTCQGSPYKLKFKFNPGAYRPHLDDTVVVCIGGCDDFITNLLGIKPLRPANSSRPPDRGLPQSPTTVSEADRSFQQTRHSFVRTGSFQSYSGSNRSDQELDADWGDDLDDDILIMAGNIDVAPLSSGNNSATMPTGRTLSTAVAGSNDVLCTCRTQALLLTVRKEGPNKGRQFYKCGNQTTDCRFFLWSDEIGNAQVPSQTGRPPQAQNQAVGVANCHCGIQAKMKVGSLLKPVHLIVTFPITPYISYSQNQIY
;
A
#
# COMPACT_ATOMS: atom_id res chain seq x y z
N MET A 1 43.38 -13.82 55.67
CA MET A 1 43.20 -13.21 54.31
C MET A 1 42.37 -14.07 53.37
N LEU A 2 42.59 -15.38 53.25
CA LEU A 2 42.00 -16.25 52.20
C LEU A 2 40.47 -16.12 52.03
N ALA A 3 39.68 -16.03 53.11
CA ALA A 3 38.22 -15.85 53.04
C ALA A 3 37.77 -14.55 52.33
N CYS A 4 38.60 -13.50 52.32
CA CYS A 4 38.30 -12.24 51.60
C CYS A 4 38.57 -12.36 50.09
N LEU A 5 39.54 -13.20 49.69
CA LEU A 5 39.76 -13.57 48.29
C LEU A 5 38.64 -14.47 47.77
N ILE A 6 38.18 -15.44 48.56
CA ILE A 6 37.04 -16.30 48.21
C ILE A 6 35.76 -15.47 48.03
N ARG A 7 35.50 -14.45 48.86
CA ARG A 7 34.38 -13.51 48.65
C ARG A 7 34.51 -12.64 47.38
N LYS A 8 35.70 -12.50 46.79
CA LYS A 8 35.90 -11.89 45.45
C LYS A 8 35.82 -12.91 44.29
N PHE A 9 35.89 -14.21 44.58
CA PHE A 9 35.78 -15.30 43.61
C PHE A 9 34.46 -16.10 43.68
N CYS A 10 33.49 -15.66 44.50
CA CYS A 10 32.08 -15.89 44.17
C CYS A 10 31.79 -15.23 42.83
N THR A 11 31.79 -16.02 41.76
CA THR A 11 31.51 -15.55 40.40
C THR A 11 30.11 -14.93 40.35
N ARG A 12 30.04 -13.60 40.34
CA ARG A 12 28.96 -12.93 39.63
C ARG A 12 29.07 -13.40 38.19
N GLN A 13 28.22 -14.35 37.79
CA GLN A 13 27.90 -14.50 36.37
C GLN A 13 27.40 -13.14 35.92
N GLU A 14 28.15 -12.47 35.04
CA GLU A 14 27.73 -11.17 34.50
C GLU A 14 26.46 -11.40 33.70
N MET A 15 25.33 -10.99 34.28
CA MET A 15 24.00 -11.24 33.73
C MET A 15 23.91 -10.55 32.38
N VAL A 16 23.74 -11.33 31.32
CA VAL A 16 23.86 -10.84 29.94
C VAL A 16 22.79 -9.79 29.69
N ARG A 17 23.18 -8.56 29.37
CA ARG A 17 22.26 -7.45 29.15
C ARG A 17 21.78 -7.47 27.71
N VAL A 18 20.47 -7.60 27.55
CA VAL A 18 19.80 -7.75 26.26
C VAL A 18 18.96 -6.50 26.02
N LEU A 19 19.35 -5.70 25.03
CA LEU A 19 18.48 -4.63 24.53
C LEU A 19 17.36 -5.28 23.73
N ASN A 20 16.11 -5.00 24.08
CA ASN A 20 14.93 -5.47 23.36
C ASN A 20 14.20 -4.22 22.83
N VAL A 21 13.78 -4.21 21.56
CA VAL A 21 13.17 -3.01 20.96
C VAL A 21 11.91 -3.36 20.17
N ALA A 22 10.77 -2.83 20.60
CA ALA A 22 9.49 -2.94 19.90
C ALA A 22 9.15 -1.69 19.07
N GLU A 23 8.16 -1.79 18.18
CA GLU A 23 7.78 -0.71 17.25
C GLU A 23 7.10 0.48 17.93
N LYS A 24 6.34 0.21 19.00
CA LYS A 24 5.46 1.15 19.71
C LYS A 24 5.61 0.93 21.22
N ASN A 25 5.48 1.99 22.03
CA ASN A 25 5.71 1.90 23.49
C ASN A 25 4.75 0.92 24.19
N ASP A 26 3.49 0.84 23.75
CA ASP A 26 2.50 -0.04 24.39
C ASP A 26 2.76 -1.52 24.08
N ALA A 27 3.32 -1.84 22.90
CA ALA A 27 3.83 -3.18 22.61
C ALA A 27 5.02 -3.51 23.53
N ALA A 28 6.01 -2.60 23.66
CA ALA A 28 7.14 -2.78 24.59
C ALA A 28 6.68 -3.00 26.04
N LYS A 29 5.67 -2.24 26.50
CA LYS A 29 5.04 -2.39 27.81
C LYS A 29 4.40 -3.77 27.97
N ASN A 30 3.52 -4.15 27.05
CA ASN A 30 2.70 -5.36 27.18
C ASN A 30 3.55 -6.64 27.01
N ILE A 31 4.57 -6.62 26.15
CA ILE A 31 5.56 -7.71 26.05
C ILE A 31 6.38 -7.82 27.36
N SER A 32 6.79 -6.69 27.95
CA SER A 32 7.50 -6.70 29.25
C SER A 32 6.63 -7.24 30.39
N ASP A 33 5.36 -6.82 30.45
CA ASP A 33 4.39 -7.27 31.44
C ASP A 33 4.19 -8.80 31.38
N LEU A 34 3.96 -9.34 30.19
CA LEU A 34 3.75 -10.77 29.97
C LEU A 34 5.02 -11.60 30.25
N LEU A 35 6.20 -11.17 29.79
CA LEU A 35 7.46 -11.91 29.99
C LEU A 35 7.98 -11.85 31.42
N SER A 36 7.76 -10.74 32.14
CA SER A 36 8.15 -10.59 33.55
C SER A 36 7.06 -10.99 34.55
N ARG A 37 5.83 -11.27 34.07
CA ARG A 37 4.62 -11.46 34.89
C ARG A 37 4.36 -10.26 35.81
N GLY A 38 4.47 -9.05 35.26
CA GLY A 38 4.38 -7.76 35.96
C GLY A 38 5.65 -7.34 36.73
N ASN A 39 6.65 -8.20 36.87
CA ASN A 39 7.86 -7.92 37.66
C ASN A 39 8.94 -7.16 36.86
N TYR A 40 8.56 -6.06 36.22
CA TYR A 40 9.48 -5.14 35.53
C TYR A 40 9.67 -3.83 36.30
N ASN A 41 10.87 -3.26 36.21
CA ASN A 41 11.17 -1.92 36.69
C ASN A 41 11.11 -0.92 35.52
N ARG A 42 10.25 0.10 35.61
CA ARG A 42 10.16 1.15 34.59
C ARG A 42 11.22 2.23 34.84
N LYS A 43 11.99 2.53 33.79
CA LYS A 43 12.91 3.66 33.67
C LYS A 43 12.49 4.59 32.53
N GLU A 44 12.96 5.82 32.58
CA GLU A 44 12.74 6.82 31.54
C GLU A 44 13.88 6.77 30.50
N GLY A 45 13.54 6.85 29.21
CA GLY A 45 14.49 7.14 28.13
C GLY A 45 14.70 8.65 27.98
N ARG A 46 15.35 9.08 26.88
CA ARG A 46 15.36 10.52 26.52
C ARG A 46 14.02 10.97 25.95
N SER A 47 13.37 10.10 25.16
CA SER A 47 12.02 10.34 24.69
C SER A 47 11.04 10.24 25.85
N LYS A 48 10.19 11.26 26.03
CA LYS A 48 9.12 11.25 27.03
C LYS A 48 8.08 10.14 26.79
N PHE A 49 7.99 9.61 25.56
CA PHE A 49 6.96 8.63 25.16
C PHE A 49 7.48 7.18 25.14
N ASN A 50 8.78 6.98 24.95
CA ASN A 50 9.40 5.65 24.82
C ASN A 50 10.13 5.30 26.12
N LYS A 51 9.52 4.46 26.95
CA LYS A 51 10.07 4.04 28.24
C LYS A 51 11.07 2.91 28.08
N ILE A 52 11.79 2.62 29.15
CA ILE A 52 12.61 1.41 29.29
C ILE A 52 11.99 0.56 30.40
N TYR A 53 11.85 -0.74 30.16
CA TYR A 53 11.30 -1.72 31.09
C TYR A 53 12.38 -2.78 31.34
N GLU A 54 12.93 -2.82 32.55
CA GLU A 54 14.00 -3.75 32.92
C GLU A 54 13.47 -4.91 33.77
N PHE A 55 13.81 -6.15 33.39
CA PHE A 55 13.45 -7.36 34.12
C PHE A 55 14.50 -8.47 33.96
N SER A 56 14.48 -9.45 34.85
CA SER A 56 15.29 -10.68 34.72
C SER A 56 14.53 -11.73 33.93
N PHE A 57 15.19 -12.40 32.99
CA PHE A 57 14.61 -13.47 32.18
C PHE A 57 15.67 -14.54 31.86
N GLU A 58 15.26 -15.73 31.42
CA GLU A 58 16.19 -16.76 30.94
C GLU A 58 16.06 -16.92 29.42
N LEU A 59 17.12 -16.61 28.69
CA LEU A 59 17.13 -16.55 27.22
C LEU A 59 18.36 -17.30 26.70
N LEU A 60 18.16 -18.20 25.73
CA LEU A 60 19.22 -19.08 25.20
C LEU A 60 20.01 -19.82 26.31
N ASN A 61 19.30 -20.29 27.35
CA ASN A 61 19.84 -20.94 28.55
C ASN A 61 20.84 -20.08 29.35
N GLN A 62 20.70 -18.74 29.29
CA GLN A 62 21.48 -17.79 30.07
C GLN A 62 20.57 -16.84 30.85
N LYS A 63 20.98 -16.46 32.07
CA LYS A 63 20.28 -15.45 32.86
C LYS A 63 20.58 -14.07 32.30
N CYS A 64 19.54 -13.40 31.84
CA CYS A 64 19.61 -12.14 31.11
C CYS A 64 18.94 -10.99 31.86
N SER A 65 19.56 -9.83 31.80
CA SER A 65 18.95 -8.55 32.18
C SER A 65 18.31 -7.99 30.91
N MET A 66 17.01 -8.20 30.75
CA MET A 66 16.24 -7.65 29.65
C MET A 66 16.06 -6.16 29.88
N ALA A 67 16.39 -5.34 28.90
CA ALA A 67 16.08 -3.91 28.84
C ALA A 67 15.20 -3.66 27.61
N MET A 68 13.88 -3.74 27.79
CA MET A 68 12.90 -3.54 26.72
C MET A 68 12.59 -2.05 26.55
N THR A 69 12.62 -1.57 25.31
CA THR A 69 12.24 -0.19 24.95
C THR A 69 11.53 -0.19 23.60
N SER A 70 11.29 0.98 23.02
CA SER A 70 10.53 1.12 21.77
C SER A 70 11.04 2.23 20.87
N VAL A 71 10.74 2.10 19.57
CA VAL A 71 10.64 3.22 18.64
C VAL A 71 9.19 3.72 18.56
N SER A 72 8.84 4.47 17.52
CA SER A 72 7.48 5.01 17.30
C SER A 72 7.13 4.94 15.82
N GLY A 73 7.15 3.72 15.27
CA GLY A 73 7.29 3.48 13.83
C GLY A 73 8.72 3.78 13.34
N HIS A 74 8.87 4.07 12.05
CA HIS A 74 10.16 4.39 11.42
C HIS A 74 10.96 5.46 12.19
N LEU A 75 12.22 5.15 12.44
CA LEU A 75 13.20 6.00 13.08
C LEU A 75 13.95 6.85 12.04
N LEU A 76 14.21 6.25 10.88
CA LEU A 76 14.91 6.85 9.74
C LEU A 76 13.92 7.06 8.58
N GLY A 77 14.21 8.00 7.69
CA GLY A 77 13.44 8.19 6.46
C GLY A 77 14.33 8.60 5.30
N TYR A 78 13.96 8.19 4.09
CA TYR A 78 14.64 8.63 2.87
C TYR A 78 14.37 10.12 2.60
N GLU A 79 15.43 10.88 2.38
CA GLU A 79 15.35 12.25 1.89
C GLU A 79 16.40 12.47 0.79
N PHE A 80 16.10 13.32 -0.19
CA PHE A 80 17.12 13.85 -1.10
C PHE A 80 18.18 14.67 -0.34
N GLN A 81 19.41 14.67 -0.83
CA GLN A 81 20.46 15.57 -0.33
C GLN A 81 20.00 17.05 -0.34
N SER A 82 20.53 17.83 0.60
CA SER A 82 19.97 19.14 1.01
C SER A 82 19.75 20.15 -0.12
N SER A 83 20.52 20.09 -1.20
CA SER A 83 20.40 20.97 -2.37
C SER A 83 19.24 20.62 -3.32
N PHE A 84 18.76 19.38 -3.32
CA PHE A 84 17.63 18.92 -4.14
C PHE A 84 16.27 19.05 -3.41
N LYS A 85 16.27 19.43 -2.12
CA LYS A 85 15.05 19.55 -1.31
C LYS A 85 14.14 20.73 -1.72
N TYR A 86 14.71 21.84 -2.18
CA TYR A 86 13.95 22.99 -2.66
C TYR A 86 13.33 22.68 -4.02
N TRP A 87 12.07 23.09 -4.22
CA TRP A 87 11.32 22.69 -5.42
C TRP A 87 11.81 23.39 -6.70
N GLU A 88 12.34 24.60 -6.55
CA GLU A 88 12.84 25.46 -7.64
C GLU A 88 14.38 25.35 -7.84
N SER A 89 15.07 24.42 -7.19
CA SER A 89 16.55 24.33 -7.30
C SER A 89 17.06 23.50 -8.48
N VAL A 90 16.22 22.62 -9.03
CA VAL A 90 16.53 21.74 -10.17
C VAL A 90 15.27 21.42 -10.96
N ASN A 91 15.41 21.04 -12.22
CA ASN A 91 14.34 20.42 -12.99
C ASN A 91 13.87 19.11 -12.28
N PRO A 92 12.54 18.85 -12.17
CA PRO A 92 12.05 17.63 -11.50
C PRO A 92 12.53 16.31 -12.11
N VAL A 93 12.90 16.27 -13.41
CA VAL A 93 13.46 15.05 -14.05
C VAL A 93 14.76 14.59 -13.36
N THR A 94 15.53 15.52 -12.79
CA THR A 94 16.79 15.23 -12.10
C THR A 94 16.56 14.42 -10.81
N LEU A 95 15.33 14.40 -10.26
CA LEU A 95 15.02 13.66 -9.03
C LEU A 95 14.99 12.13 -9.21
N PHE A 96 14.86 11.63 -10.44
CA PHE A 96 15.04 10.20 -10.73
C PHE A 96 16.48 9.72 -10.47
N GLU A 97 17.47 10.61 -10.57
CA GLU A 97 18.90 10.30 -10.39
C GLU A 97 19.51 10.98 -9.14
N ALA A 98 18.82 11.98 -8.55
CA ALA A 98 19.34 12.73 -7.41
C ALA A 98 19.70 11.82 -6.23
N PRO A 99 20.84 12.04 -5.55
CA PRO A 99 21.24 11.24 -4.41
C PRO A 99 20.28 11.41 -3.23
N VAL A 100 19.82 10.28 -2.70
CA VAL A 100 19.02 10.17 -1.47
C VAL A 100 19.87 9.63 -0.33
N THR A 101 19.41 9.85 0.90
CA THR A 101 20.01 9.30 2.12
C THR A 101 18.92 8.96 3.12
N LYS A 102 18.96 7.77 3.74
CA LYS A 102 18.12 7.44 4.90
C LYS A 102 18.70 8.18 6.13
N GLN A 103 17.91 9.00 6.82
CA GLN A 103 18.37 9.79 7.97
C GLN A 103 17.32 9.84 9.10
N CYS A 104 17.78 9.97 10.35
CA CYS A 104 16.90 10.12 11.51
C CYS A 104 16.19 11.47 11.49
N GLN A 105 14.86 11.45 11.51
CA GLN A 105 14.05 12.67 11.55
C GLN A 105 14.26 13.43 12.88
N ASP A 106 14.16 14.76 12.85
CA ASP A 106 14.42 15.62 14.02
C ASP A 106 13.62 15.20 15.27
N LYS A 107 12.33 14.89 15.09
CA LYS A 107 11.40 14.42 16.15
C LYS A 107 11.77 13.09 16.82
N PHE A 108 12.66 12.29 16.23
CA PHE A 108 13.04 10.96 16.75
C PHE A 108 14.48 10.89 17.27
N LYS A 109 15.20 12.03 17.32
CA LYS A 109 16.58 12.10 17.82
C LYS A 109 16.75 11.55 19.23
N ASP A 110 15.79 11.78 20.12
CA ASP A 110 15.83 11.27 21.50
C ASP A 110 15.64 9.75 21.56
N ILE A 111 14.86 9.17 20.64
CA ILE A 111 14.72 7.72 20.49
C ILE A 111 16.07 7.14 20.03
N LYS A 112 16.65 7.68 18.95
CA LYS A 112 17.96 7.25 18.44
C LYS A 112 19.03 7.30 19.52
N GLN A 113 19.12 8.41 20.26
CA GLN A 113 20.10 8.57 21.34
C GLN A 113 19.85 7.60 22.51
N THR A 114 18.60 7.25 22.81
CA THR A 114 18.27 6.23 23.82
C THR A 114 18.75 4.84 23.37
N LEU A 115 18.45 4.44 22.12
CA LEU A 115 18.96 3.19 21.54
C LEU A 115 20.49 3.12 21.57
N GLU A 116 21.17 4.20 21.16
CA GLU A 116 22.63 4.26 21.21
C GLU A 116 23.19 4.14 22.65
N GLN A 117 22.53 4.72 23.66
CA GLN A 117 22.99 4.63 25.05
C GLN A 117 22.88 3.21 25.60
N GLU A 118 21.81 2.51 25.22
CA GLU A 118 21.54 1.16 25.71
C GLU A 118 22.31 0.08 24.93
N ALA A 119 22.52 0.27 23.62
CA ALA A 119 23.33 -0.62 22.78
C ALA A 119 24.82 -0.66 23.20
N ARG A 120 25.35 0.45 23.76
CA ARG A 120 26.71 0.49 24.36
C ARG A 120 26.83 -0.33 25.67
N ARG A 121 25.71 -0.72 26.28
CA ARG A 121 25.63 -1.48 27.55
C ARG A 121 25.17 -2.93 27.36
N ALA A 122 24.62 -3.27 26.20
CA ALA A 122 24.09 -4.59 25.89
C ALA A 122 25.13 -5.45 25.15
N GLN A 123 25.02 -6.76 25.32
CA GLN A 123 25.77 -7.74 24.51
C GLN A 123 24.93 -8.27 23.36
N TRP A 124 23.60 -8.35 23.54
CA TRP A 124 22.64 -8.80 22.52
C TRP A 124 21.56 -7.74 22.28
N LEU A 125 21.02 -7.73 21.05
CA LEU A 125 19.85 -6.98 20.60
C LEU A 125 18.79 -7.97 20.11
N VAL A 126 17.56 -7.84 20.60
CA VAL A 126 16.40 -8.59 20.10
C VAL A 126 15.38 -7.61 19.53
N ILE A 127 15.01 -7.80 18.27
CA ILE A 127 13.99 -7.03 17.57
C ILE A 127 12.60 -7.62 17.84
N TRP A 128 11.70 -6.78 18.34
CA TRP A 128 10.31 -7.04 18.72
C TRP A 128 9.34 -6.06 18.02
N THR A 129 9.71 -5.55 16.86
CA THR A 129 8.77 -4.86 15.96
C THR A 129 7.67 -5.82 15.51
N ASP A 130 6.58 -5.30 14.95
CA ASP A 130 5.55 -6.19 14.38
C ASP A 130 6.16 -7.00 13.20
N CYS A 131 5.51 -8.11 12.83
CA CYS A 131 6.11 -9.10 11.90
C CYS A 131 5.59 -8.97 10.45
N ASP A 132 5.23 -7.76 10.01
CA ASP A 132 5.06 -7.41 8.59
C ASP A 132 6.39 -6.90 7.98
N ARG A 133 6.35 -6.44 6.72
CA ARG A 133 7.54 -5.95 6.02
C ARG A 133 8.06 -4.65 6.60
N GLU A 134 7.17 -3.74 6.96
CA GLU A 134 7.51 -2.45 7.56
C GLU A 134 8.19 -2.66 8.93
N GLY A 135 7.64 -3.53 9.78
CA GLY A 135 8.24 -3.92 11.05
C GLY A 135 9.61 -4.58 10.92
N GLU A 136 9.85 -5.41 9.88
CA GLU A 136 11.20 -5.93 9.59
C GLU A 136 12.16 -4.81 9.16
N ASN A 137 11.71 -3.83 8.37
CA ASN A 137 12.56 -2.70 7.96
C ASN A 137 12.88 -1.74 9.12
N ILE A 138 11.89 -1.44 9.97
CA ILE A 138 12.09 -0.69 11.23
C ILE A 138 13.08 -1.45 12.13
N GLY A 139 13.03 -2.79 12.13
CA GLY A 139 14.03 -3.66 12.73
C GLY A 139 15.45 -3.37 12.22
N PHE A 140 15.65 -3.24 10.92
CA PHE A 140 16.95 -2.87 10.34
C PHE A 140 17.40 -1.44 10.67
N GLU A 141 16.48 -0.48 10.75
CA GLU A 141 16.80 0.89 11.20
C GLU A 141 17.32 0.92 12.65
N ILE A 142 16.73 0.09 13.54
CA ILE A 142 17.20 -0.10 14.91
C ILE A 142 18.59 -0.76 14.91
N VAL A 143 18.80 -1.78 14.07
CA VAL A 143 20.08 -2.50 13.94
C VAL A 143 21.21 -1.58 13.45
N GLU A 144 20.97 -0.76 12.41
CA GLU A 144 21.93 0.23 11.90
C GLU A 144 22.36 1.20 13.02
N VAL A 145 21.39 1.77 13.73
CA VAL A 145 21.64 2.69 14.85
C VAL A 145 22.43 2.02 15.97
N CYS A 146 22.08 0.80 16.36
CA CYS A 146 22.76 0.10 17.46
C CYS A 146 24.17 -0.37 17.09
N LEU A 147 24.37 -0.91 15.88
CA LEU A 147 25.69 -1.36 15.41
C LEU A 147 26.64 -0.19 15.16
N SER A 148 26.14 1.00 14.78
CA SER A 148 26.96 2.21 14.61
C SER A 148 27.72 2.64 15.88
N VAL A 149 27.28 2.17 17.06
CA VAL A 149 27.92 2.45 18.36
C VAL A 149 28.40 1.21 19.10
N SER A 150 28.00 0.01 18.66
CA SER A 150 28.41 -1.27 19.25
C SER A 150 28.53 -2.37 18.18
N PRO A 151 29.61 -2.38 17.35
CA PRO A 151 29.77 -3.33 16.24
C PRO A 151 29.90 -4.81 16.64
N ARG A 152 29.92 -5.14 17.93
CA ARG A 152 30.02 -6.50 18.48
C ARG A 152 28.68 -7.04 19.02
N LEU A 153 27.61 -6.25 18.90
CA LEU A 153 26.27 -6.57 19.42
C LEU A 153 25.66 -7.73 18.61
N LYS A 154 25.29 -8.83 19.27
CA LYS A 154 24.62 -9.96 18.59
C LYS A 154 23.15 -9.62 18.33
N VAL A 155 22.70 -9.70 17.08
CA VAL A 155 21.33 -9.35 16.68
C VAL A 155 20.48 -10.61 16.50
N TYR A 156 19.27 -10.58 17.05
CA TYR A 156 18.24 -11.61 16.89
C TYR A 156 16.88 -10.98 16.59
N ARG A 157 15.98 -11.77 15.99
CA ARG A 157 14.59 -11.43 15.69
C ARG A 157 13.64 -12.35 16.43
N ALA A 158 12.75 -11.77 17.25
CA ALA A 158 11.59 -12.46 17.76
C ALA A 158 10.47 -12.42 16.69
N ARG A 159 9.87 -13.57 16.38
CA ARG A 159 8.73 -13.69 15.45
C ARG A 159 7.49 -14.13 16.23
N PHE A 160 6.39 -13.39 16.06
CA PHE A 160 5.15 -13.57 16.79
C PHE A 160 3.97 -12.99 15.97
N SER A 161 2.79 -13.61 16.09
CA SER A 161 1.54 -13.15 15.44
C SER A 161 0.49 -12.69 16.46
N GLU A 162 0.83 -12.70 17.75
CA GLU A 162 -0.04 -12.33 18.87
C GLU A 162 0.80 -11.78 20.02
N ILE A 163 0.28 -10.81 20.78
CA ILE A 163 0.86 -10.40 22.06
C ILE A 163 0.22 -11.21 23.21
N THR A 164 0.52 -12.51 23.25
CA THR A 164 0.06 -13.46 24.30
C THR A 164 1.25 -14.16 24.97
N HIS A 165 1.15 -14.53 26.25
CA HIS A 165 2.27 -15.18 26.97
C HIS A 165 2.75 -16.47 26.26
N ARG A 166 1.85 -17.25 25.63
CA ARG A 166 2.23 -18.45 24.86
C ARG A 166 3.06 -18.07 23.63
N SER A 167 2.57 -17.11 22.83
CA SER A 167 3.25 -16.58 21.64
C SER A 167 4.64 -16.02 21.97
N LEU A 168 4.74 -15.15 22.98
CA LEU A 168 6.00 -14.47 23.34
C LEU A 168 7.05 -15.42 23.92
N ILE A 169 6.66 -16.42 24.73
CA ILE A 169 7.60 -17.45 25.20
C ILE A 169 8.10 -18.31 24.03
N ASN A 170 7.22 -18.68 23.09
CA ASN A 170 7.63 -19.40 21.87
C ASN A 170 8.60 -18.57 21.01
N ALA A 171 8.37 -17.26 20.91
CA ALA A 171 9.28 -16.33 20.21
C ALA A 171 10.65 -16.24 20.90
N CYS A 172 10.71 -16.20 22.23
CA CYS A 172 11.97 -16.26 23.00
C CYS A 172 12.73 -17.58 22.83
N GLN A 173 12.03 -18.70 22.62
CA GLN A 173 12.63 -20.02 22.41
C GLN A 173 13.13 -20.21 20.97
N ASN A 174 12.51 -19.53 19.99
CA ASN A 174 12.78 -19.68 18.55
C ASN A 174 13.31 -18.38 17.92
N LEU A 175 14.22 -17.69 18.62
CA LEU A 175 14.88 -16.48 18.10
C LEU A 175 15.67 -16.80 16.82
N GLY A 176 15.37 -16.07 15.74
CA GLY A 176 16.01 -16.26 14.43
C GLY A 176 16.84 -15.05 13.98
N PRO A 177 17.41 -15.09 12.77
CA PRO A 177 17.94 -13.90 12.10
C PRO A 177 16.80 -12.97 11.64
N ILE A 178 17.12 -11.70 11.51
CA ILE A 178 16.29 -10.68 10.84
C ILE A 178 16.53 -10.75 9.32
N ASP A 179 15.48 -10.64 8.50
CA ASP A 179 15.58 -10.88 7.04
C ASP A 179 15.79 -9.57 6.24
N LYS A 180 17.00 -9.39 5.69
CA LYS A 180 17.31 -8.17 4.92
C LYS A 180 16.50 -8.07 3.63
N ARG A 181 16.08 -9.18 3.00
CA ARG A 181 15.30 -9.15 1.74
C ARG A 181 13.97 -8.42 1.91
N VAL A 182 13.30 -8.67 3.03
CA VAL A 182 12.04 -8.01 3.37
C VAL A 182 12.25 -6.51 3.59
N SER A 183 13.32 -6.14 4.29
CA SER A 183 13.74 -4.74 4.47
C SER A 183 14.16 -4.07 3.16
N ASP A 184 14.90 -4.75 2.28
CA ASP A 184 15.31 -4.26 0.96
C ASP A 184 14.10 -3.93 0.08
N ALA A 185 13.05 -4.75 0.12
CA ALA A 185 11.81 -4.48 -0.60
C ALA A 185 11.15 -3.18 -0.12
N VAL A 186 11.08 -2.94 1.19
CA VAL A 186 10.54 -1.68 1.75
C VAL A 186 11.44 -0.48 1.45
N ASP A 187 12.76 -0.65 1.51
CA ASP A 187 13.72 0.40 1.15
C ASP A 187 13.61 0.80 -0.34
N VAL A 188 13.50 -0.18 -1.25
CA VAL A 188 13.25 0.04 -2.68
C VAL A 188 11.89 0.69 -2.92
N ARG A 189 10.82 0.24 -2.24
CA ARG A 189 9.49 0.87 -2.28
C ARG A 189 9.56 2.34 -1.87
N SER A 190 10.21 2.60 -0.74
CA SER A 190 10.35 3.94 -0.16
C SER A 190 11.13 4.90 -1.06
N GLU A 191 12.21 4.41 -1.68
CA GLU A 191 12.98 5.23 -2.63
C GLU A 191 12.21 5.47 -3.95
N LEU A 192 11.52 4.47 -4.48
CA LEU A 192 10.68 4.62 -5.69
C LEU A 192 9.53 5.61 -5.45
N ASP A 193 8.77 5.45 -4.37
CA ASP A 193 7.64 6.33 -4.04
C ASP A 193 8.12 7.77 -3.75
N LEU A 194 9.31 7.96 -3.15
CA LEU A 194 9.96 9.27 -3.01
C LEU A 194 10.35 9.87 -4.36
N ARG A 195 11.05 9.13 -5.23
CA ARG A 195 11.55 9.61 -6.53
C ARG A 195 10.40 9.98 -7.46
N ILE A 196 9.49 9.03 -7.69
CA ILE A 196 8.35 9.18 -8.58
C ILE A 196 7.41 10.26 -8.03
N GLY A 197 7.04 10.16 -6.75
CA GLY A 197 6.15 11.10 -6.10
C GLY A 197 6.67 12.53 -6.14
N ALA A 198 7.94 12.76 -5.83
CA ALA A 198 8.54 14.10 -5.86
C ALA A 198 8.68 14.67 -7.28
N ALA A 199 9.07 13.85 -8.27
CA ALA A 199 9.22 14.31 -9.66
C ALA A 199 7.89 14.79 -10.24
N PHE A 200 6.86 13.93 -10.25
CA PHE A 200 5.54 14.25 -10.79
C PHE A 200 4.83 15.34 -9.96
N THR A 201 4.86 15.27 -8.63
CA THR A 201 4.22 16.30 -7.76
C THR A 201 4.78 17.70 -8.01
N ARG A 202 6.11 17.84 -8.08
CA ARG A 202 6.74 19.15 -8.34
C ARG A 202 6.38 19.67 -9.71
N PHE A 203 6.52 18.82 -10.74
CA PHE A 203 6.20 19.16 -12.12
C PHE A 203 4.76 19.70 -12.26
N GLN A 204 3.75 18.90 -11.87
CA GLN A 204 2.36 19.29 -12.08
C GLN A 204 1.94 20.44 -11.15
N THR A 205 2.43 20.50 -9.90
CA THR A 205 2.12 21.64 -9.01
C THR A 205 2.74 22.94 -9.51
N LEU A 206 4.03 22.94 -9.89
CA LEU A 206 4.71 24.16 -10.36
C LEU A 206 4.18 24.65 -11.71
N ARG A 207 3.71 23.75 -12.60
CA ARG A 207 3.01 24.17 -13.82
C ARG A 207 1.62 24.71 -13.52
N LEU A 208 0.75 23.91 -12.91
CA LEU A 208 -0.68 24.21 -12.84
C LEU A 208 -1.00 25.47 -12.00
N LYS A 209 -0.16 25.81 -11.00
CA LYS A 209 -0.19 27.12 -10.32
C LYS A 209 -0.03 28.31 -11.26
N ARG A 210 0.75 28.16 -12.34
CA ARG A 210 1.07 29.23 -13.31
C ARG A 210 0.06 29.29 -14.45
N VAL A 211 -0.57 28.15 -14.77
CA VAL A 211 -1.61 28.04 -15.81
C VAL A 211 -2.98 28.47 -15.26
N PHE A 212 -3.28 28.14 -13.99
CA PHE A 212 -4.57 28.44 -13.33
C PHE A 212 -4.39 29.14 -11.96
N PRO A 213 -3.69 30.29 -11.90
CA PRO A 213 -3.39 30.98 -10.64
C PRO A 213 -4.63 31.44 -9.86
N SER A 214 -5.78 31.59 -10.54
CA SER A 214 -7.08 31.94 -9.93
C SER A 214 -7.64 30.86 -8.99
N VAL A 215 -7.37 29.58 -9.27
CA VAL A 215 -7.97 28.42 -8.57
C VAL A 215 -6.91 27.55 -7.88
N ILE A 216 -5.67 27.57 -8.37
CA ILE A 216 -4.57 26.75 -7.87
C ILE A 216 -3.59 27.68 -7.14
N THR A 217 -3.99 28.09 -5.94
CA THR A 217 -3.28 29.05 -5.09
C THR A 217 -1.98 28.49 -4.52
N ASP A 218 -1.13 29.36 -3.96
CA ASP A 218 0.20 28.96 -3.52
C ASP A 218 0.26 27.94 -2.37
N GLY A 219 -0.80 27.82 -1.58
CA GLY A 219 -0.93 26.76 -0.57
C GLY A 219 -1.25 25.37 -1.15
N LYS A 220 -1.80 25.29 -2.37
CA LYS A 220 -2.32 24.03 -2.93
C LYS A 220 -1.20 23.18 -3.54
N ILE A 221 -1.06 21.95 -3.06
CA ILE A 221 -0.11 20.95 -3.55
C ILE A 221 -0.86 19.86 -4.30
N ILE A 222 -0.55 19.71 -5.59
CA ILE A 222 -1.13 18.70 -6.47
C ILE A 222 -0.20 17.48 -6.46
N SER A 223 -0.42 16.58 -5.51
CA SER A 223 0.34 15.34 -5.31
C SER A 223 0.16 14.33 -6.44
N TYR A 224 1.25 13.67 -6.84
CA TYR A 224 1.23 12.41 -7.54
C TYR A 224 1.82 11.32 -6.64
N GLY A 225 1.26 10.11 -6.71
CA GLY A 225 1.80 8.91 -6.07
C GLY A 225 1.56 7.69 -6.95
N SER A 226 2.54 6.78 -7.01
CA SER A 226 2.56 5.66 -7.95
C SER A 226 1.35 4.72 -7.84
N CYS A 227 0.80 4.53 -6.64
CA CYS A 227 -0.46 3.82 -6.39
C CYS A 227 -1.66 4.75 -6.21
N GLN A 228 -1.45 5.98 -5.71
CA GLN A 228 -2.51 6.99 -5.55
C GLN A 228 -3.22 7.27 -6.88
N PHE A 229 -2.44 7.39 -7.96
CA PHE A 229 -2.97 7.76 -9.29
C PHE A 229 -3.89 6.69 -9.92
N PRO A 230 -3.51 5.40 -10.01
CA PRO A 230 -4.44 4.37 -10.49
C PRO A 230 -5.62 4.11 -9.53
N THR A 231 -5.47 4.39 -8.23
CA THR A 231 -6.60 4.34 -7.27
C THR A 231 -7.64 5.42 -7.59
N LEU A 232 -7.21 6.64 -7.93
CA LEU A 232 -8.09 7.68 -8.49
C LEU A 232 -8.67 7.27 -9.86
N GLY A 233 -7.85 6.62 -10.69
CA GLY A 233 -8.24 6.09 -12.00
C GLY A 233 -9.49 5.22 -11.95
N PHE A 234 -9.60 4.29 -11.00
CA PHE A 234 -10.81 3.48 -10.81
C PHE A 234 -12.08 4.29 -10.50
N VAL A 235 -11.96 5.37 -9.73
CA VAL A 235 -13.10 6.24 -9.37
C VAL A 235 -13.55 7.05 -10.58
N VAL A 236 -12.61 7.64 -11.33
CA VAL A 236 -12.92 8.37 -12.57
C VAL A 236 -13.48 7.42 -13.65
N GLU A 237 -12.92 6.22 -13.81
CA GLU A 237 -13.43 5.21 -14.74
C GLU A 237 -14.86 4.78 -14.41
N ARG A 238 -15.21 4.57 -13.12
CA ARG A 238 -16.60 4.30 -12.73
C ARG A 238 -17.50 5.50 -13.04
N PHE A 239 -17.10 6.71 -12.68
CA PHE A 239 -17.88 7.93 -12.92
C PHE A 239 -18.15 8.12 -14.43
N LYS A 240 -17.13 8.00 -15.28
CA LYS A 240 -17.26 8.09 -16.74
C LYS A 240 -18.13 6.98 -17.32
N SER A 241 -18.07 5.76 -16.77
CA SER A 241 -18.97 4.66 -17.14
C SER A 241 -20.44 4.86 -16.74
N ILE A 242 -20.74 5.89 -15.95
CA ILE A 242 -22.11 6.33 -15.62
C ILE A 242 -22.52 7.49 -16.53
N GLU A 243 -21.66 8.50 -16.72
CA GLU A 243 -21.94 9.62 -17.63
C GLU A 243 -22.18 9.18 -19.08
N SER A 244 -21.46 8.15 -19.54
CA SER A 244 -21.61 7.59 -20.89
C SER A 244 -22.67 6.49 -21.01
N PHE A 245 -23.41 6.19 -19.94
CA PHE A 245 -24.40 5.11 -19.93
C PHE A 245 -25.74 5.58 -20.51
N ILE A 246 -26.17 4.96 -21.61
CA ILE A 246 -27.50 5.18 -22.20
C ILE A 246 -28.43 4.06 -21.73
N PRO A 247 -29.51 4.35 -20.98
CA PRO A 247 -30.49 3.33 -20.58
C PRO A 247 -31.23 2.75 -21.79
N GLU A 248 -31.20 1.43 -21.94
CA GLU A 248 -32.03 0.69 -22.89
C GLU A 248 -33.32 0.20 -22.18
N ALA A 249 -34.48 0.56 -22.75
CA ALA A 249 -35.77 0.07 -22.29
C ALA A 249 -35.94 -1.43 -22.62
N PHE A 250 -36.53 -2.17 -21.68
CA PHE A 250 -36.79 -3.59 -21.82
C PHE A 250 -38.10 -4.00 -21.15
N TRP A 251 -38.74 -5.01 -21.72
CA TRP A 251 -39.99 -5.56 -21.24
C TRP A 251 -39.77 -6.99 -20.75
N LYS A 252 -40.53 -7.38 -19.73
CA LYS A 252 -40.54 -8.73 -19.17
C LYS A 252 -41.96 -9.13 -18.83
N ILE A 253 -42.26 -10.41 -18.96
CA ILE A 253 -43.54 -10.97 -18.52
C ILE A 253 -43.35 -11.55 -17.11
N ARG A 254 -44.28 -11.26 -16.20
CA ARG A 254 -44.38 -11.89 -14.88
C ARG A 254 -45.74 -12.57 -14.74
N VAL A 255 -45.73 -13.73 -14.10
CA VAL A 255 -46.95 -14.49 -13.82
C VAL A 255 -47.11 -14.60 -12.32
N ILE A 256 -48.25 -14.13 -11.80
CA ILE A 256 -48.57 -14.16 -10.37
C ILE A 256 -49.71 -15.16 -10.17
N HIS A 257 -49.55 -16.03 -9.18
CA HIS A 257 -50.60 -16.94 -8.72
C HIS A 257 -50.72 -16.81 -7.20
N GLU A 258 -51.90 -16.44 -6.74
CA GLU A 258 -52.27 -16.21 -5.34
C GLU A 258 -53.44 -17.15 -5.01
N ILE A 259 -53.24 -18.05 -4.05
CA ILE A 259 -54.28 -18.98 -3.57
C ILE A 259 -55.03 -18.34 -2.38
N ASP A 260 -54.30 -17.65 -1.51
CA ASP A 260 -54.84 -16.77 -0.46
C ASP A 260 -53.83 -15.63 -0.17
N GLU A 261 -54.09 -14.80 0.85
CA GLU A 261 -53.24 -13.67 1.24
C GLU A 261 -51.81 -14.07 1.68
N SER A 262 -51.57 -15.36 1.97
CA SER A 262 -50.29 -15.91 2.43
C SER A 262 -49.62 -16.82 1.38
N GLU A 263 -50.39 -17.52 0.55
CA GLU A 263 -49.91 -18.44 -0.48
C GLU A 263 -49.79 -17.77 -1.86
N ARG A 264 -48.69 -17.04 -2.07
CA ARG A 264 -48.35 -16.36 -3.34
C ARG A 264 -47.11 -16.94 -4.02
N ALA A 265 -47.20 -17.14 -5.33
CA ALA A 265 -46.07 -17.42 -6.22
C ALA A 265 -45.90 -16.30 -7.27
N GLU A 266 -44.64 -15.89 -7.47
CA GLU A 266 -44.21 -15.06 -8.60
C GLU A 266 -43.31 -15.94 -9.48
N PHE A 267 -43.75 -16.20 -10.71
CA PHE A 267 -43.02 -16.95 -11.72
C PHE A 267 -42.34 -15.99 -12.70
N ILE A 268 -41.02 -16.15 -12.85
CA ILE A 268 -40.16 -15.33 -13.70
C ILE A 268 -40.03 -15.99 -15.06
N TRP A 269 -40.27 -15.24 -16.14
CA TRP A 269 -40.16 -15.70 -17.52
C TRP A 269 -38.76 -16.20 -17.87
N THR A 270 -38.65 -17.36 -18.52
CA THR A 270 -37.35 -17.99 -18.84
C THR A 270 -36.54 -17.22 -19.88
N ARG A 271 -37.18 -16.42 -20.74
CA ARG A 271 -36.48 -15.47 -21.63
C ARG A 271 -35.88 -14.27 -20.88
N ASN A 272 -36.17 -14.11 -19.58
CA ASN A 272 -35.78 -13.01 -18.70
C ASN A 272 -36.37 -11.64 -19.10
N ARG A 273 -35.99 -11.11 -20.27
CA ARG A 273 -36.45 -9.82 -20.81
C ARG A 273 -36.18 -9.70 -22.31
N LEU A 274 -36.95 -8.86 -23.00
CA LEU A 274 -36.72 -8.45 -24.40
C LEU A 274 -36.55 -6.92 -24.50
N PHE A 275 -35.69 -6.47 -25.41
CA PHE A 275 -35.47 -5.05 -25.73
C PHE A 275 -36.35 -4.57 -26.90
N ASN A 276 -37.55 -5.14 -27.03
CA ASN A 276 -38.50 -4.77 -28.06
C ASN A 276 -39.93 -4.97 -27.52
N GLU A 277 -40.66 -3.86 -27.41
CA GLU A 277 -42.01 -3.79 -26.87
C GLU A 277 -42.97 -4.72 -27.62
N LEU A 278 -43.11 -4.54 -28.94
CA LEU A 278 -44.05 -5.30 -29.78
C LEU A 278 -43.80 -6.82 -29.72
N ALA A 279 -42.54 -7.26 -29.73
CA ALA A 279 -42.20 -8.67 -29.58
C ALA A 279 -42.51 -9.22 -28.18
N CYS A 280 -42.49 -8.38 -27.15
CA CYS A 280 -42.89 -8.77 -25.80
C CYS A 280 -44.42 -8.75 -25.62
N GLN A 281 -45.10 -7.77 -26.23
CA GLN A 281 -46.56 -7.65 -26.26
C GLN A 281 -47.21 -8.84 -26.97
N VAL A 282 -46.78 -9.19 -28.18
CA VAL A 282 -47.34 -10.35 -28.92
C VAL A 282 -47.19 -11.65 -28.12
N ILE A 283 -46.08 -11.82 -27.39
CA ILE A 283 -45.89 -13.00 -26.54
C ILE A 283 -46.75 -12.93 -25.27
N HIS A 284 -46.94 -11.74 -24.70
CA HIS A 284 -47.84 -11.50 -23.57
C HIS A 284 -49.30 -11.79 -23.96
N ASP A 285 -49.77 -11.29 -25.10
CA ASP A 285 -51.11 -11.53 -25.64
C ASP A 285 -51.34 -13.04 -25.82
N HIS A 286 -50.40 -13.76 -26.45
CA HIS A 286 -50.46 -15.21 -26.56
C HIS A 286 -50.48 -15.95 -25.19
N CYS A 287 -49.92 -15.36 -24.13
CA CYS A 287 -50.00 -15.92 -22.78
C CYS A 287 -51.37 -15.64 -22.11
N VAL A 288 -51.96 -14.46 -22.37
CA VAL A 288 -53.30 -14.09 -21.89
C VAL A 288 -54.38 -14.93 -22.59
N ASP A 289 -54.31 -15.06 -23.92
CA ASP A 289 -55.23 -15.87 -24.73
C ASP A 289 -55.21 -17.37 -24.34
N ALA A 290 -54.05 -17.88 -23.90
CA ALA A 290 -53.94 -19.25 -23.40
C ALA A 290 -54.63 -19.47 -22.03
N GLY A 291 -54.83 -18.41 -21.25
CA GLY A 291 -55.64 -18.35 -20.02
C GLY A 291 -55.23 -19.25 -18.84
N THR A 292 -54.32 -20.19 -19.05
CA THR A 292 -54.01 -21.28 -18.11
C THR A 292 -52.52 -21.63 -18.12
N ALA A 293 -52.02 -21.98 -16.95
CA ALA A 293 -50.67 -22.45 -16.70
C ALA A 293 -50.68 -23.94 -16.39
N ILE A 294 -49.76 -24.69 -17.01
CA ILE A 294 -49.55 -26.12 -16.75
C ILE A 294 -48.21 -26.28 -16.02
N VAL A 295 -48.20 -26.92 -14.86
CA VAL A 295 -46.97 -27.30 -14.14
C VAL A 295 -46.27 -28.42 -14.91
N THR A 296 -45.16 -28.08 -15.57
CA THR A 296 -44.39 -29.01 -16.42
C THR A 296 -43.34 -29.81 -15.67
N LYS A 297 -42.79 -29.26 -14.58
CA LYS A 297 -41.77 -29.91 -13.75
C LYS A 297 -41.68 -29.28 -12.35
N ILE A 298 -41.40 -30.10 -11.34
CA ILE A 298 -41.02 -29.67 -9.99
C ILE A 298 -39.66 -30.30 -9.62
N GLU A 299 -38.70 -29.46 -9.21
CA GLU A 299 -37.36 -29.90 -8.80
C GLU A 299 -37.01 -29.35 -7.42
N THR A 300 -37.02 -30.22 -6.41
CA THR A 300 -36.51 -29.92 -5.06
C THR A 300 -35.10 -30.49 -4.90
N LYS A 301 -34.14 -29.67 -4.46
CA LYS A 301 -32.74 -30.10 -4.23
C LYS A 301 -32.13 -29.49 -2.97
N PRO A 302 -31.17 -30.17 -2.31
CA PRO A 302 -30.39 -29.59 -1.24
C PRO A 302 -29.65 -28.33 -1.72
N LYS A 303 -29.75 -27.25 -0.93
CA LYS A 303 -29.07 -25.99 -1.19
C LYS A 303 -28.38 -25.53 0.09
N SER A 304 -27.06 -25.40 0.05
CA SER A 304 -26.26 -24.89 1.16
C SER A 304 -25.93 -23.41 0.95
N LYS A 305 -26.01 -22.59 2.00
CA LYS A 305 -25.33 -21.30 2.04
C LYS A 305 -24.05 -21.43 2.86
N TRP A 306 -22.91 -21.18 2.21
CA TRP A 306 -21.59 -21.37 2.82
C TRP A 306 -21.28 -20.33 3.90
N ARG A 307 -20.69 -20.80 5.00
CA ARG A 307 -20.10 -19.98 6.06
C ARG A 307 -18.89 -19.18 5.54
N PRO A 308 -18.45 -18.11 6.23
CA PRO A 308 -17.29 -17.35 5.78
C PRO A 308 -16.00 -18.19 5.76
N LEU A 309 -15.02 -17.74 4.97
CA LEU A 309 -13.63 -18.21 5.05
C LEU A 309 -12.96 -17.61 6.31
N PRO A 310 -11.75 -18.05 6.70
CA PRO A 310 -10.94 -17.30 7.66
C PRO A 310 -10.68 -15.87 7.18
N LEU A 311 -10.66 -14.92 8.12
CA LEU A 311 -10.60 -13.49 7.83
C LEU A 311 -9.17 -13.05 7.46
N ASP A 312 -8.98 -12.54 6.24
CA ASP A 312 -7.78 -11.78 5.86
C ASP A 312 -8.04 -10.27 6.01
N THR A 313 -6.98 -9.44 5.94
CA THR A 313 -7.11 -7.98 6.10
C THR A 313 -8.09 -7.37 5.11
N VAL A 314 -8.09 -7.88 3.88
CA VAL A 314 -8.86 -7.29 2.78
C VAL A 314 -10.36 -7.52 2.99
N GLU A 315 -10.81 -8.72 3.34
CA GLU A 315 -12.21 -8.91 3.74
C GLU A 315 -12.54 -8.23 5.08
N MET A 316 -11.60 -8.03 6.01
CA MET A 316 -11.85 -7.22 7.21
C MET A 316 -12.15 -5.76 6.87
N GLU A 317 -11.36 -5.11 6.02
CA GLU A 317 -11.61 -3.75 5.55
C GLU A 317 -12.95 -3.67 4.78
N LYS A 318 -13.15 -4.57 3.80
CA LYS A 318 -14.36 -4.60 2.95
C LYS A 318 -15.62 -4.87 3.77
N LEU A 319 -15.57 -5.73 4.80
CA LEU A 319 -16.73 -6.02 5.66
C LEU A 319 -16.93 -4.96 6.75
N GLY A 320 -15.85 -4.39 7.31
CA GLY A 320 -15.94 -3.24 8.22
C GLY A 320 -16.67 -2.07 7.57
N SER A 321 -16.33 -1.75 6.32
CA SER A 321 -17.03 -0.76 5.50
C SER A 321 -18.49 -1.16 5.24
N ARG A 322 -18.74 -2.32 4.61
CA ARG A 322 -20.10 -2.75 4.20
C ARG A 322 -21.06 -3.09 5.35
N LYS A 323 -20.57 -3.47 6.54
CA LYS A 323 -21.39 -4.04 7.63
C LYS A 323 -21.35 -3.22 8.92
N LEU A 324 -20.22 -2.57 9.22
CA LEU A 324 -20.07 -1.75 10.43
C LEU A 324 -20.12 -0.24 10.14
N ARG A 325 -20.10 0.16 8.86
CA ARG A 325 -19.97 1.55 8.39
C ARG A 325 -18.70 2.24 8.90
N LEU A 326 -17.63 1.48 9.12
CA LEU A 326 -16.31 1.98 9.51
C LEU A 326 -15.41 2.03 8.27
N ASN A 327 -14.74 3.15 8.04
CA ASN A 327 -13.80 3.26 6.91
C ASN A 327 -12.55 2.40 7.15
N ALA A 328 -11.89 1.96 6.08
CA ALA A 328 -10.76 1.02 6.14
C ALA A 328 -9.61 1.49 7.05
N LYS A 329 -9.29 2.80 7.02
CA LYS A 329 -8.28 3.41 7.89
C LYS A 329 -8.66 3.36 9.37
N GLU A 330 -9.93 3.57 9.70
CA GLU A 330 -10.44 3.40 11.07
C GLU A 330 -10.44 1.92 11.49
N VAL A 331 -10.88 1.01 10.61
CA VAL A 331 -10.84 -0.45 10.84
C VAL A 331 -9.43 -0.90 11.18
N MET A 332 -8.43 -0.53 10.38
CA MET A 332 -7.03 -0.89 10.63
C MET A 332 -6.47 -0.26 11.91
N LYS A 333 -6.76 1.01 12.19
CA LYS A 333 -6.38 1.69 13.44
C LYS A 333 -6.95 0.98 14.68
N ILE A 334 -8.21 0.55 14.63
CA ILE A 334 -8.87 -0.20 15.71
C ILE A 334 -8.27 -1.59 15.84
N ALA A 335 -8.06 -2.30 14.73
CA ALA A 335 -7.50 -3.64 14.72
C ALA A 335 -6.06 -3.66 15.29
N GLU A 336 -5.20 -2.70 14.91
CA GLU A 336 -3.87 -2.54 15.51
C GLU A 336 -3.95 -2.34 17.03
N LYS A 337 -4.90 -1.53 17.52
CA LYS A 337 -5.10 -1.31 18.96
C LYS A 337 -5.52 -2.60 19.68
N LEU A 338 -6.47 -3.35 19.12
CA LEU A 338 -6.95 -4.62 19.68
C LEU A 338 -5.85 -5.70 19.69
N TYR A 339 -5.00 -5.74 18.67
CA TYR A 339 -3.81 -6.60 18.62
C TYR A 339 -2.77 -6.22 19.67
N VAL A 340 -2.44 -4.93 19.82
CA VAL A 340 -1.49 -4.45 20.85
C VAL A 340 -2.00 -4.73 22.26
N GLN A 341 -3.32 -4.73 22.46
CA GLN A 341 -3.98 -5.14 23.72
C GLN A 341 -4.05 -6.66 23.93
N GLY A 342 -3.67 -7.47 22.94
CA GLY A 342 -3.71 -8.93 23.01
C GLY A 342 -5.12 -9.52 22.94
N TYR A 343 -6.06 -8.87 22.25
CA TYR A 343 -7.43 -9.35 22.05
C TYR A 343 -7.64 -10.08 20.71
N ILE A 344 -6.88 -9.72 19.68
CA ILE A 344 -6.87 -10.39 18.37
C ILE A 344 -5.44 -10.74 17.93
N SER A 345 -5.33 -11.62 16.94
CA SER A 345 -4.08 -11.84 16.21
C SER A 345 -3.73 -10.64 15.32
N TYR A 346 -2.50 -10.64 14.79
CA TYR A 346 -1.98 -9.54 13.99
C TYR A 346 -2.87 -9.22 12.76
N PRO A 347 -3.27 -7.95 12.54
CA PRO A 347 -4.35 -7.62 11.61
C PRO A 347 -3.91 -7.31 10.18
N ARG A 348 -2.59 -7.38 9.89
CA ARG A 348 -2.02 -7.21 8.54
C ARG A 348 -1.53 -8.58 8.05
N THR A 349 -2.40 -9.30 7.35
CA THR A 349 -2.13 -10.64 6.82
C THR A 349 -2.96 -10.90 5.57
N GLU A 350 -2.34 -11.57 4.59
CA GLU A 350 -3.03 -12.09 3.41
C GLU A 350 -3.53 -13.53 3.64
N THR A 351 -3.25 -14.13 4.80
CA THR A 351 -3.57 -15.53 5.11
C THR A 351 -5.06 -15.73 5.41
N ASN A 352 -5.71 -16.59 4.61
CA ASN A 352 -7.07 -17.10 4.86
C ASN A 352 -7.10 -18.63 5.03
N ILE A 353 -6.01 -19.20 5.57
CA ILE A 353 -5.87 -20.61 5.95
C ILE A 353 -5.34 -20.67 7.40
N PHE A 354 -6.09 -21.26 8.33
CA PHE A 354 -5.55 -21.54 9.66
C PHE A 354 -4.49 -22.67 9.58
N PRO A 355 -3.27 -22.48 10.11
CA PRO A 355 -2.24 -23.52 10.13
C PRO A 355 -2.66 -24.70 11.04
N LYS A 356 -2.15 -25.90 10.77
CA LYS A 356 -2.56 -27.13 11.49
C LYS A 356 -2.05 -27.17 12.92
N GLU A 357 -1.03 -26.38 13.19
CA GLU A 357 -0.29 -26.25 14.44
C GLU A 357 -0.99 -25.30 15.43
N LEU A 358 -1.96 -24.50 14.93
CA LEU A 358 -2.79 -23.62 15.75
C LEU A 358 -4.07 -24.36 16.18
N ASP A 359 -4.05 -24.84 17.42
CA ASP A 359 -5.23 -25.38 18.09
C ASP A 359 -6.30 -24.29 18.28
N LEU A 360 -7.44 -24.44 17.60
CA LEU A 360 -8.56 -23.50 17.65
C LEU A 360 -9.45 -23.70 18.90
N THR A 361 -9.33 -24.83 19.60
CA THR A 361 -10.22 -25.17 20.71
C THR A 361 -10.10 -24.19 21.89
N PRO A 362 -8.89 -23.78 22.35
CA PRO A 362 -8.74 -22.75 23.39
C PRO A 362 -9.27 -21.35 22.97
N LEU A 363 -9.15 -21.02 21.68
CA LEU A 363 -9.60 -19.75 21.11
C LEU A 363 -11.13 -19.64 21.06
N ILE A 364 -11.82 -20.78 20.93
CA ILE A 364 -13.28 -20.87 21.04
C ILE A 364 -13.68 -20.98 22.52
N GLN A 365 -12.93 -21.73 23.33
CA GLN A 365 -13.19 -21.91 24.76
C GLN A 365 -13.16 -20.61 25.56
N CYS A 366 -12.33 -19.62 25.19
CA CYS A 366 -12.35 -18.32 25.86
C CYS A 366 -13.63 -17.51 25.54
N GLN A 367 -14.33 -17.82 24.45
CA GLN A 367 -15.53 -17.09 24.01
C GLN A 367 -16.84 -17.62 24.61
N THR A 368 -16.82 -18.74 25.33
CA THR A 368 -18.05 -19.37 25.89
C THR A 368 -18.72 -18.55 26.99
N SER A 369 -18.05 -17.53 27.54
CA SER A 369 -18.56 -16.66 28.60
C SER A 369 -19.34 -15.44 28.11
N ASP A 370 -19.43 -15.17 26.79
CA ASP A 370 -20.20 -14.03 26.29
C ASP A 370 -21.70 -14.34 26.21
N SER A 371 -22.55 -13.42 26.68
CA SER A 371 -24.01 -13.60 26.66
C SER A 371 -24.63 -13.62 25.25
N ARG A 372 -23.92 -13.10 24.23
CA ARG A 372 -24.44 -12.95 22.85
C ARG A 372 -24.01 -14.07 21.89
N TRP A 373 -23.00 -14.85 22.25
CA TRP A 373 -22.45 -15.94 21.40
C TRP A 373 -21.86 -17.13 22.16
N GLY A 374 -21.74 -17.07 23.49
CA GLY A 374 -21.07 -18.11 24.27
C GLY A 374 -21.70 -19.49 24.16
N ALA A 375 -23.04 -19.57 24.11
CA ALA A 375 -23.76 -20.81 23.84
C ALA A 375 -23.42 -21.41 22.46
N PHE A 376 -23.25 -20.57 21.44
CA PHE A 376 -22.85 -21.01 20.10
C PHE A 376 -21.40 -21.51 20.09
N ALA A 377 -20.49 -20.82 20.79
CA ALA A 377 -19.11 -21.27 20.97
C ALA A 377 -19.06 -22.67 21.64
N SER A 378 -19.84 -22.90 22.68
CA SER A 378 -19.98 -24.22 23.33
C SER A 378 -20.50 -25.30 22.37
N ASN A 379 -21.42 -24.98 21.48
CA ASN A 379 -21.91 -25.92 20.46
C ASN A 379 -20.82 -26.29 19.42
N ILE A 380 -19.89 -25.38 19.10
CA ILE A 380 -18.72 -25.72 18.27
C ILE A 380 -17.78 -26.64 19.05
N LEU A 381 -17.50 -26.38 20.33
CA LEU A 381 -16.64 -27.26 21.15
C LEU A 381 -17.20 -28.70 21.22
N ASN A 382 -18.51 -28.84 21.39
CA ASN A 382 -19.22 -30.12 21.41
C ASN A 382 -19.19 -30.89 20.07
N SER A 383 -18.89 -30.22 18.96
CA SER A 383 -18.91 -30.83 17.61
C SER A 383 -17.58 -30.78 16.85
N GLY A 384 -16.56 -30.12 17.42
CA GLY A 384 -15.25 -29.87 16.83
C GLY A 384 -15.25 -28.66 15.89
N PRO A 385 -14.22 -27.79 15.93
CA PRO A 385 -14.11 -26.66 15.00
C PRO A 385 -13.81 -27.13 13.57
N THR A 386 -14.63 -26.70 12.62
CA THR A 386 -14.50 -27.03 11.18
C THR A 386 -14.27 -25.79 10.32
N PRO A 387 -13.10 -25.10 10.41
CA PRO A 387 -12.81 -23.88 9.66
C PRO A 387 -12.90 -24.09 8.14
N ARG A 388 -13.53 -23.16 7.42
CA ARG A 388 -13.68 -23.20 5.95
C ARG A 388 -12.44 -22.64 5.24
N GLN A 389 -11.34 -23.39 5.27
CA GLN A 389 -10.04 -22.95 4.73
C GLN A 389 -10.11 -22.34 3.33
N GLY A 390 -9.40 -21.24 3.12
CA GLY A 390 -9.28 -20.51 1.85
C GLY A 390 -8.15 -21.03 0.96
N LYS A 391 -7.36 -20.12 0.39
CA LYS A 391 -6.30 -20.42 -0.60
C LYS A 391 -5.04 -19.56 -0.48
N LYS A 392 -5.06 -18.47 0.29
CA LYS A 392 -3.92 -17.57 0.48
C LYS A 392 -3.19 -17.90 1.80
N SER A 393 -1.86 -17.80 1.80
CA SER A 393 -1.07 -17.68 3.03
C SER A 393 0.27 -16.99 2.79
N ASP A 394 0.59 -16.03 3.65
CA ASP A 394 1.85 -15.27 3.68
C ASP A 394 3.01 -16.03 4.35
N GLN A 395 2.76 -17.22 4.92
CA GLN A 395 3.71 -18.04 5.70
C GLN A 395 4.26 -17.35 6.98
N ALA A 396 3.71 -16.21 7.39
CA ALA A 396 4.14 -15.43 8.55
C ALA A 396 3.07 -15.33 9.65
N HIS A 397 1.79 -15.25 9.25
CA HIS A 397 0.67 -15.01 10.16
C HIS A 397 -0.51 -15.97 9.91
N PRO A 398 -1.24 -16.38 10.97
CA PRO A 398 -2.55 -16.99 10.83
C PRO A 398 -3.60 -15.92 10.45
N PRO A 399 -4.79 -16.32 9.97
CA PRO A 399 -5.92 -15.43 9.72
C PRO A 399 -6.31 -14.61 10.97
N ILE A 400 -6.97 -13.47 10.77
CA ILE A 400 -7.39 -12.56 11.83
C ILE A 400 -8.46 -13.24 12.71
N HIS A 401 -8.14 -13.46 13.99
CA HIS A 401 -8.98 -14.19 14.94
C HIS A 401 -8.86 -13.64 16.37
N PRO A 402 -9.84 -13.88 17.26
CA PRO A 402 -9.74 -13.45 18.65
C PRO A 402 -8.80 -14.36 19.46
N THR A 403 -7.84 -13.76 20.15
CA THR A 403 -6.83 -14.47 20.96
C THR A 403 -7.17 -14.47 22.45
N LYS A 404 -8.06 -13.57 22.88
CA LYS A 404 -8.51 -13.41 24.28
C LYS A 404 -9.93 -12.85 24.31
N TYR A 405 -10.72 -13.20 25.33
CA TYR A 405 -12.04 -12.63 25.57
C TYR A 405 -11.97 -11.19 26.09
N ALA A 406 -12.92 -10.34 25.66
CA ALA A 406 -13.06 -8.95 26.08
C ALA A 406 -14.53 -8.55 26.22
N ASN A 407 -14.92 -8.06 27.39
CA ASN A 407 -16.25 -7.50 27.69
C ASN A 407 -16.22 -6.00 28.04
N SER A 408 -15.03 -5.41 28.18
CA SER A 408 -14.82 -4.01 28.61
C SER A 408 -14.56 -3.02 27.46
N LEU A 409 -14.57 -3.50 26.21
CA LEU A 409 -14.44 -2.66 25.02
C LEU A 409 -15.72 -1.82 24.81
N GLN A 410 -15.57 -0.63 24.22
CA GLN A 410 -16.67 0.30 23.97
C GLN A 410 -16.64 0.85 22.53
N GLY A 411 -17.72 1.50 22.10
CA GLY A 411 -17.79 2.20 20.81
C GLY A 411 -17.41 1.32 19.61
N ASN A 412 -16.60 1.86 18.69
CA ASN A 412 -16.20 1.15 17.47
C ASN A 412 -15.17 0.02 17.75
N GLU A 413 -14.44 0.07 18.86
CA GLU A 413 -13.57 -1.04 19.31
C GLU A 413 -14.40 -2.28 19.67
N ALA A 414 -15.52 -2.10 20.38
CA ALA A 414 -16.46 -3.18 20.65
C ALA A 414 -17.08 -3.76 19.38
N LYS A 415 -17.50 -2.90 18.43
CA LYS A 415 -18.12 -3.32 17.16
C LYS A 415 -17.18 -4.17 16.31
N LEU A 416 -15.91 -3.75 16.15
CA LEU A 416 -14.95 -4.50 15.33
C LEU A 416 -14.53 -5.81 16.01
N TYR A 417 -14.34 -5.79 17.34
CA TYR A 417 -14.05 -7.01 18.09
C TYR A 417 -15.20 -8.03 18.02
N GLU A 418 -16.46 -7.61 18.23
CA GLU A 418 -17.65 -8.46 18.08
C GLU A 418 -17.75 -9.03 16.65
N PHE A 419 -17.47 -8.22 15.62
CA PHE A 419 -17.41 -8.70 14.24
C PHE A 419 -16.35 -9.80 14.05
N ILE A 420 -15.11 -9.58 14.51
CA ILE A 420 -14.01 -10.56 14.37
C ILE A 420 -14.35 -11.86 15.11
N VAL A 421 -14.88 -11.78 16.34
CA VAL A 421 -15.28 -12.97 17.11
C VAL A 421 -16.41 -13.74 16.40
N ARG A 422 -17.48 -13.05 15.98
CA ARG A 422 -18.59 -13.69 15.26
C ARG A 422 -18.15 -14.30 13.95
N HIS A 423 -17.24 -13.65 13.21
CA HIS A 423 -16.68 -14.16 11.96
C HIS A 423 -15.85 -15.43 12.18
N PHE A 424 -15.01 -15.45 13.22
CA PHE A 424 -14.22 -16.62 13.61
C PHE A 424 -15.10 -17.81 14.00
N LEU A 425 -16.10 -17.60 14.88
CA LEU A 425 -17.05 -18.63 15.30
C LEU A 425 -17.88 -19.14 14.11
N ALA A 426 -18.30 -18.26 13.20
CA ALA A 426 -19.02 -18.62 11.98
C ALA A 426 -18.18 -19.49 11.03
N CYS A 427 -16.92 -19.10 10.79
CA CYS A 427 -15.98 -19.86 9.96
C CYS A 427 -15.74 -21.28 10.54
N CYS A 428 -15.61 -21.39 11.87
CA CYS A 428 -15.41 -22.66 12.58
C CYS A 428 -16.68 -23.54 12.69
N SER A 429 -17.85 -23.03 12.31
CA SER A 429 -19.12 -23.75 12.37
C SER A 429 -19.41 -24.56 11.10
N LYS A 430 -20.68 -24.84 10.81
CA LYS A 430 -21.19 -25.56 9.63
C LYS A 430 -21.89 -24.60 8.66
N ASP A 431 -21.91 -24.97 7.38
CA ASP A 431 -22.67 -24.23 6.35
C ASP A 431 -24.18 -24.33 6.64
N ALA A 432 -24.93 -23.27 6.39
CA ALA A 432 -26.39 -23.30 6.54
C ALA A 432 -27.00 -24.20 5.45
N GLN A 433 -28.03 -24.96 5.81
CA GLN A 433 -28.67 -25.96 4.94
C GLN A 433 -30.13 -25.63 4.69
N GLY A 434 -30.62 -26.01 3.52
CA GLY A 434 -32.01 -25.86 3.13
C GLY A 434 -32.34 -26.67 1.87
N LEU A 435 -33.59 -26.57 1.45
CA LEU A 435 -34.12 -27.15 0.22
C LEU A 435 -34.56 -26.02 -0.71
N GLU A 436 -34.03 -26.03 -1.93
CA GLU A 436 -34.43 -25.13 -3.02
C GLU A 436 -35.40 -25.88 -3.92
N THR A 437 -36.63 -25.37 -4.01
CA THR A 437 -37.70 -25.95 -4.83
C THR A 437 -37.96 -25.03 -6.02
N LYS A 438 -37.84 -25.57 -7.22
CA LYS A 438 -38.08 -24.89 -8.49
C LYS A 438 -39.33 -25.48 -9.15
N VAL A 439 -40.27 -24.61 -9.55
CA VAL A 439 -41.53 -25.00 -10.21
C VAL A 439 -41.58 -24.36 -11.58
N ASP A 440 -41.64 -25.19 -12.62
CA ASP A 440 -41.56 -24.80 -14.02
C ASP A 440 -42.94 -24.93 -14.67
N ILE A 441 -43.52 -23.80 -15.06
CA ILE A 441 -44.85 -23.75 -15.69
C ILE A 441 -44.73 -23.38 -17.18
N LYS A 442 -45.69 -23.85 -17.98
CA LYS A 442 -45.90 -23.45 -19.37
C LYS A 442 -47.25 -22.74 -19.53
N ILE A 443 -47.26 -21.63 -20.26
CA ILE A 443 -48.46 -20.87 -20.68
C ILE A 443 -48.28 -20.56 -22.17
N GLY A 444 -49.29 -20.84 -23.01
CA GLY A 444 -49.13 -20.74 -24.46
C GLY A 444 -47.97 -21.63 -24.93
N ASP A 445 -46.93 -21.03 -25.52
CA ASP A 445 -45.63 -21.69 -25.77
C ASP A 445 -44.48 -21.25 -24.84
N GLU A 446 -44.71 -20.29 -23.94
CA GLU A 446 -43.70 -19.75 -23.04
C GLU A 446 -43.54 -20.56 -21.75
N GLN A 447 -42.36 -20.43 -21.14
CA GLN A 447 -42.02 -21.06 -19.86
C GLN A 447 -41.71 -20.03 -18.79
N PHE A 448 -42.13 -20.30 -17.55
CA PHE A 448 -41.87 -19.45 -16.39
C PHE A 448 -41.43 -20.29 -15.19
N VAL A 449 -40.65 -19.68 -14.31
CA VAL A 449 -39.96 -20.33 -13.18
C VAL A 449 -40.31 -19.62 -11.88
N ALA A 450 -40.97 -20.33 -10.97
CA ALA A 450 -40.95 -19.97 -9.55
C ALA A 450 -39.79 -20.68 -8.87
N THR A 451 -39.25 -20.07 -7.83
CA THR A 451 -38.26 -20.71 -6.95
C THR A 451 -38.53 -20.29 -5.52
N GLY A 452 -38.61 -21.28 -4.64
CA GLY A 452 -38.75 -21.18 -3.19
C GLY A 452 -37.55 -21.80 -2.48
N LEU A 453 -37.43 -21.49 -1.19
CA LEU A 453 -36.35 -21.91 -0.32
C LEU A 453 -36.90 -22.16 1.09
N MET A 454 -36.61 -23.33 1.64
CA MET A 454 -36.87 -23.66 3.04
C MET A 454 -35.55 -24.01 3.74
N ILE A 455 -35.18 -23.23 4.76
CA ILE A 455 -33.95 -23.38 5.54
C ILE A 455 -34.15 -24.46 6.60
N THR A 456 -33.43 -25.57 6.48
CA THR A 456 -33.54 -26.73 7.37
C THR A 456 -32.54 -26.68 8.53
N ALA A 457 -31.45 -25.92 8.41
CA ALA A 457 -30.52 -25.64 9.51
C ALA A 457 -29.81 -24.29 9.31
N ARG A 458 -29.92 -23.37 10.29
CA ARG A 458 -29.34 -22.02 10.21
C ARG A 458 -27.82 -22.02 10.44
N ASN A 459 -27.32 -22.85 11.36
CA ASN A 459 -25.89 -23.06 11.62
C ASN A 459 -25.15 -21.71 11.80
N TYR A 460 -24.16 -21.38 10.95
CA TYR A 460 -23.39 -20.13 11.08
C TYR A 460 -24.23 -18.83 11.11
N LEU A 461 -25.45 -18.85 10.55
CA LEU A 461 -26.37 -17.71 10.54
C LEU A 461 -26.96 -17.37 11.92
N GLU A 462 -26.78 -18.23 12.92
CA GLU A 462 -27.18 -17.97 14.32
C GLU A 462 -26.20 -17.02 15.03
N VAL A 463 -24.91 -17.10 14.70
CA VAL A 463 -23.87 -16.24 15.30
C VAL A 463 -23.50 -15.03 14.43
N TYR A 464 -23.80 -15.07 13.13
CA TYR A 464 -23.27 -14.12 12.13
C TYR A 464 -24.38 -13.27 11.45
N PRO A 465 -24.97 -12.29 12.15
CA PRO A 465 -26.13 -11.51 11.67
C PRO A 465 -25.84 -10.59 10.48
N TYR A 466 -24.56 -10.44 10.11
CA TYR A 466 -24.13 -9.66 8.95
C TYR A 466 -24.54 -10.32 7.62
N ASP A 467 -24.85 -11.62 7.65
CA ASP A 467 -25.35 -12.39 6.52
C ASP A 467 -26.85 -12.66 6.66
N ARG A 468 -27.61 -12.39 5.59
CA ARG A 468 -29.03 -12.76 5.52
C ARG A 468 -29.21 -14.01 4.67
N TRP A 469 -30.12 -14.86 5.10
CA TRP A 469 -30.73 -15.95 4.35
C TRP A 469 -32.12 -16.13 4.96
N SER A 470 -33.13 -16.06 4.11
CA SER A 470 -34.54 -16.00 4.49
C SER A 470 -35.29 -17.07 3.71
N ASP A 471 -36.27 -17.68 4.36
CA ASP A 471 -37.21 -18.57 3.70
C ASP A 471 -38.02 -17.82 2.64
N LYS A 472 -38.39 -18.55 1.60
CA LYS A 472 -39.38 -18.14 0.60
C LYS A 472 -40.25 -19.35 0.33
N SER A 473 -41.42 -19.40 0.97
CA SER A 473 -42.45 -20.38 0.66
C SER A 473 -42.84 -20.29 -0.82
N LEU A 474 -43.34 -21.40 -1.33
CA LEU A 474 -44.21 -21.44 -2.50
C LEU A 474 -45.47 -22.22 -2.09
N PRO A 475 -46.63 -21.92 -2.69
CA PRO A 475 -47.79 -22.81 -2.66
C PRO A 475 -47.43 -24.23 -3.09
N ILE A 476 -48.23 -25.22 -2.67
CA ILE A 476 -48.01 -26.61 -3.08
C ILE A 476 -48.53 -26.80 -4.51
N TYR A 477 -47.63 -27.24 -5.40
CA TYR A 477 -47.94 -27.62 -6.78
C TYR A 477 -47.72 -29.13 -6.99
N THR A 478 -48.37 -29.69 -8.01
CA THR A 478 -48.18 -31.06 -8.49
C THR A 478 -47.83 -31.05 -9.99
N GLU A 479 -47.02 -31.99 -10.46
CA GLU A 479 -46.69 -32.08 -11.89
C GLU A 479 -47.93 -32.46 -12.71
N GLY A 480 -48.14 -31.79 -13.84
CA GLY A 480 -49.36 -31.90 -14.65
C GLY A 480 -50.54 -31.06 -14.16
N GLN A 481 -50.43 -30.37 -13.01
CA GLN A 481 -51.47 -29.47 -12.52
C GLN A 481 -51.72 -28.32 -13.49
N VAL A 482 -52.99 -28.06 -13.79
CA VAL A 482 -53.44 -26.88 -14.53
C VAL A 482 -54.05 -25.88 -13.55
N PHE A 483 -53.69 -24.60 -13.66
CA PHE A 483 -54.28 -23.52 -12.89
C PHE A 483 -54.45 -22.24 -13.73
N THR A 484 -55.34 -21.35 -13.32
CA THR A 484 -55.47 -20.01 -13.93
C THR A 484 -54.57 -19.03 -13.17
N PRO A 485 -53.62 -18.34 -13.83
CA PRO A 485 -52.87 -17.27 -13.18
C PRO A 485 -53.78 -16.16 -12.66
N THR A 486 -53.49 -15.64 -11.48
CA THR A 486 -54.18 -14.48 -10.91
C THR A 486 -53.90 -13.22 -11.72
N ARG A 487 -52.66 -13.07 -12.20
CA ARG A 487 -52.22 -12.01 -13.13
C ARG A 487 -51.15 -12.53 -14.08
N ILE A 488 -51.16 -12.01 -15.30
CA ILE A 488 -50.03 -12.02 -16.23
C ILE A 488 -49.71 -10.54 -16.49
N ASP A 489 -48.60 -10.06 -15.96
CA ASP A 489 -48.18 -8.67 -16.03
C ASP A 489 -47.07 -8.51 -17.08
N LEU A 490 -47.19 -7.51 -17.96
CA LEU A 490 -46.11 -7.03 -18.81
C LEU A 490 -45.48 -5.80 -18.15
N ASP A 491 -44.29 -5.95 -17.56
CA ASP A 491 -43.56 -4.83 -16.98
C ASP A 491 -42.62 -4.20 -18.01
N GLU A 492 -42.73 -2.88 -18.21
CA GLU A 492 -41.63 -2.06 -18.71
C GLU A 492 -40.58 -1.83 -17.61
N SER A 493 -39.31 -1.77 -18.00
CA SER A 493 -38.20 -1.33 -17.15
C SER A 493 -37.05 -0.82 -18.02
N ALA A 494 -36.00 -0.28 -17.42
CA ALA A 494 -34.81 0.18 -18.14
C ALA A 494 -33.53 -0.37 -17.51
N THR A 495 -32.49 -0.59 -18.32
CA THR A 495 -31.17 -0.93 -17.79
C THR A 495 -30.62 0.23 -16.98
N THR A 496 -30.08 -0.03 -15.79
CA THR A 496 -29.49 1.01 -14.92
C THR A 496 -27.97 1.04 -15.05
N ALA A 497 -27.38 2.24 -14.96
CA ALA A 497 -25.94 2.44 -14.89
C ALA A 497 -25.30 1.72 -13.68
N PRO A 498 -24.02 1.30 -13.76
CA PRO A 498 -23.31 0.73 -12.61
C PRO A 498 -23.15 1.80 -11.51
N PRO A 499 -23.48 1.55 -10.24
CA PRO A 499 -23.45 2.60 -9.22
C PRO A 499 -22.02 3.04 -8.90
N LEU A 500 -21.85 4.27 -8.37
CA LEU A 500 -20.54 4.77 -7.92
C LEU A 500 -19.90 3.84 -6.87
N LEU A 501 -18.57 3.77 -6.88
CA LEU A 501 -17.79 2.88 -6.01
C LEU A 501 -17.99 3.25 -4.54
N THR A 502 -18.30 2.26 -3.70
CA THR A 502 -18.03 2.34 -2.25
C THR A 502 -16.56 2.01 -1.97
N GLU A 503 -16.10 2.25 -0.74
CA GLU A 503 -14.74 1.87 -0.31
C GLU A 503 -14.47 0.38 -0.43
N ALA A 504 -15.45 -0.48 -0.14
CA ALA A 504 -15.29 -1.92 -0.33
C ALA A 504 -15.22 -2.34 -1.82
N ASP A 505 -15.85 -1.58 -2.73
CA ASP A 505 -15.73 -1.81 -4.18
C ASP A 505 -14.35 -1.35 -4.69
N LEU A 506 -13.85 -0.21 -4.19
CA LEU A 506 -12.53 0.33 -4.55
C LEU A 506 -11.41 -0.60 -4.08
N ILE A 507 -11.45 -1.06 -2.82
CA ILE A 507 -10.51 -2.08 -2.32
C ILE A 507 -10.62 -3.37 -3.14
N GLY A 508 -11.84 -3.79 -3.50
CA GLY A 508 -12.07 -4.95 -4.37
C GLY A 508 -11.47 -4.81 -5.79
N LEU A 509 -11.38 -3.59 -6.32
CA LEU A 509 -10.67 -3.31 -7.58
C LEU A 509 -9.15 -3.29 -7.39
N MET A 510 -8.65 -2.68 -6.33
CA MET A 510 -7.23 -2.67 -6.00
C MET A 510 -6.67 -4.09 -5.80
N GLU A 511 -7.33 -4.91 -4.97
CA GLU A 511 -7.00 -6.34 -4.76
C GLU A 511 -7.00 -7.11 -6.09
N LYS A 512 -8.07 -6.99 -6.89
CA LYS A 512 -8.23 -7.67 -8.18
C LYS A 512 -7.11 -7.32 -9.17
N HIS A 513 -6.58 -6.10 -9.11
CA HIS A 513 -5.58 -5.60 -10.04
C HIS A 513 -4.14 -5.59 -9.48
N GLY A 514 -3.93 -6.08 -8.25
CA GLY A 514 -2.60 -6.27 -7.67
C GLY A 514 -1.89 -4.96 -7.29
N ILE A 515 -2.62 -3.97 -6.78
CA ILE A 515 -2.06 -2.73 -6.23
C ILE A 515 -2.58 -2.49 -4.80
N GLY A 516 -1.78 -1.87 -3.93
CA GLY A 516 -2.14 -1.70 -2.52
C GLY A 516 -1.96 -2.95 -1.66
N THR A 517 -1.14 -3.90 -2.11
CA THR A 517 -0.77 -5.13 -1.37
C THR A 517 -0.12 -4.81 -0.02
N ASP A 518 0.13 -5.82 0.82
CA ASP A 518 0.80 -5.61 2.13
C ASP A 518 0.00 -4.69 3.08
N ALA A 519 -1.34 -4.76 3.00
CA ALA A 519 -2.30 -3.94 3.75
C ALA A 519 -2.21 -2.42 3.53
N THR A 520 -1.79 -1.96 2.34
CA THR A 520 -1.63 -0.52 2.02
C THR A 520 -2.86 0.15 1.38
N HIS A 521 -3.94 -0.60 1.08
CA HIS A 521 -5.18 -0.07 0.49
C HIS A 521 -5.71 1.19 1.20
N ALA A 522 -5.90 1.12 2.52
CA ALA A 522 -6.44 2.22 3.33
C ALA A 522 -5.61 3.53 3.23
N GLU A 523 -4.29 3.43 3.09
CA GLU A 523 -3.41 4.60 2.98
C GLU A 523 -3.61 5.30 1.63
N HIS A 524 -3.65 4.54 0.54
CA HIS A 524 -3.80 5.10 -0.81
C HIS A 524 -5.21 5.66 -1.05
N ILE A 525 -6.24 5.02 -0.51
CA ILE A 525 -7.63 5.50 -0.52
C ILE A 525 -7.77 6.78 0.31
N GLU A 526 -7.17 6.84 1.50
CA GLU A 526 -7.16 8.08 2.29
C GLU A 526 -6.41 9.21 1.56
N THR A 527 -5.32 8.88 0.87
CA THR A 527 -4.50 9.87 0.16
C THR A 527 -5.25 10.55 -0.99
N ILE A 528 -6.18 9.87 -1.69
CA ILE A 528 -7.02 10.52 -2.71
C ILE A 528 -8.13 11.40 -2.10
N LYS A 529 -8.66 11.05 -0.91
CA LYS A 529 -9.61 11.88 -0.17
C LYS A 529 -8.94 13.15 0.35
N SER A 530 -7.82 13.01 1.09
CA SER A 530 -7.11 14.12 1.75
C SER A 530 -6.32 15.03 0.79
N ARG A 531 -6.57 14.91 -0.51
CA ARG A 531 -6.00 15.73 -1.60
C ARG A 531 -7.09 16.36 -2.47
N ASP A 532 -8.35 16.24 -2.06
CA ASP A 532 -9.54 16.75 -2.74
C ASP A 532 -9.69 16.24 -4.17
N TYR A 533 -9.19 15.04 -4.47
CA TYR A 533 -9.36 14.39 -5.78
C TYR A 533 -10.65 13.57 -5.85
N VAL A 534 -11.16 13.13 -4.70
CA VAL A 534 -12.48 12.50 -4.56
C VAL A 534 -13.21 13.06 -3.35
N GLY A 535 -14.49 13.37 -3.53
CA GLY A 535 -15.45 13.52 -2.43
C GLY A 535 -16.07 12.18 -2.06
N VAL A 536 -16.74 12.12 -0.91
CA VAL A 536 -17.53 10.96 -0.47
C VAL A 536 -18.96 11.42 -0.18
N GLN A 537 -19.94 10.78 -0.82
CA GLN A 537 -21.37 11.03 -0.61
C GLN A 537 -21.85 10.48 0.74
N THR A 538 -23.04 10.93 1.18
CA THR A 538 -23.66 10.52 2.46
C THR A 538 -23.96 9.01 2.55
N ASP A 539 -24.06 8.30 1.42
CA ASP A 539 -24.21 6.84 1.35
C ASP A 539 -22.87 6.07 1.30
N GLY A 540 -21.73 6.78 1.34
CA GLY A 540 -20.38 6.21 1.34
C GLY A 540 -19.76 5.99 -0.04
N ARG A 541 -20.33 6.53 -1.12
CA ARG A 541 -19.77 6.43 -2.47
C ARG A 541 -18.78 7.53 -2.81
N PHE A 542 -17.78 7.20 -3.63
CA PHE A 542 -16.81 8.15 -4.17
C PHE A 542 -17.35 8.89 -5.39
N VAL A 543 -17.16 10.21 -5.42
CA VAL A 543 -17.35 11.09 -6.59
C VAL A 543 -16.00 11.75 -6.89
N PRO A 544 -15.46 11.69 -8.12
CA PRO A 544 -14.23 12.38 -8.45
C PRO A 544 -14.47 13.89 -8.55
N CYS A 545 -13.58 14.68 -7.95
CA CYS A 545 -13.61 16.14 -8.06
C CYS A 545 -13.16 16.57 -9.48
N PRO A 546 -13.56 17.75 -9.99
CA PRO A 546 -13.17 18.22 -11.32
C PRO A 546 -11.66 18.21 -11.60
N LEU A 547 -10.84 18.57 -10.60
CA LEU A 547 -9.37 18.46 -10.67
C LEU A 547 -8.89 17.00 -10.80
N GLY A 548 -9.55 16.06 -10.12
CA GLY A 548 -9.24 14.63 -10.20
C GLY A 548 -9.57 14.03 -11.57
N ILE A 549 -10.71 14.42 -12.15
CA ILE A 549 -11.10 14.02 -13.52
C ILE A 549 -10.10 14.59 -14.53
N GLY A 550 -9.84 15.90 -14.49
CA GLY A 550 -8.92 16.57 -15.41
C GLY A 550 -7.48 16.08 -15.33
N LEU A 551 -7.01 15.66 -14.16
CA LEU A 551 -5.72 14.96 -14.02
C LEU A 551 -5.75 13.58 -14.71
N VAL A 552 -6.75 12.74 -14.42
CA VAL A 552 -6.83 11.39 -15.00
C VAL A 552 -6.94 11.44 -16.53
N GLU A 553 -7.89 12.21 -17.07
CA GLU A 553 -8.06 12.32 -18.52
C GLU A 553 -6.88 13.03 -19.20
N GLY A 554 -6.30 14.05 -18.56
CA GLY A 554 -5.14 14.76 -19.07
C GLY A 554 -3.88 13.89 -19.23
N TYR A 555 -3.64 12.96 -18.31
CA TYR A 555 -2.57 11.96 -18.45
C TYR A 555 -2.95 10.83 -19.42
N ASP A 556 -4.16 10.28 -19.37
CA ASP A 556 -4.54 9.17 -20.27
C ASP A 556 -4.61 9.60 -21.75
N ALA A 557 -4.97 10.86 -22.02
CA ALA A 557 -4.91 11.46 -23.36
C ALA A 557 -3.50 11.48 -23.97
N MET A 558 -2.45 11.27 -23.18
CA MET A 558 -1.05 11.17 -23.65
C MET A 558 -0.73 9.83 -24.34
N GLY A 559 -1.67 8.88 -24.36
CA GLY A 559 -1.57 7.62 -25.11
C GLY A 559 -0.83 6.49 -24.39
N PHE A 560 -0.23 6.77 -23.23
CA PHE A 560 0.16 5.75 -22.25
C PHE A 560 -0.90 5.78 -21.13
N ALA A 561 -1.54 4.64 -20.86
CA ALA A 561 -2.70 4.56 -19.97
C ALA A 561 -2.29 4.63 -18.48
N MET A 562 -1.91 5.82 -18.05
CA MET A 562 -1.32 6.14 -16.74
C MET A 562 -2.29 5.92 -15.58
N SER A 563 -3.60 6.05 -15.82
CA SER A 563 -4.64 5.71 -14.82
C SER A 563 -4.77 4.22 -14.55
N LYS A 564 -4.20 3.36 -15.41
CA LYS A 564 -4.36 1.91 -15.30
C LYS A 564 -3.32 1.31 -14.35
N PRO A 565 -3.70 0.32 -13.52
CA PRO A 565 -2.87 -0.18 -12.42
C PRO A 565 -1.59 -0.92 -12.87
N HIS A 566 -1.44 -1.25 -14.15
CA HIS A 566 -0.43 -2.17 -14.67
C HIS A 566 1.01 -1.87 -14.24
N LEU A 567 1.45 -0.60 -14.31
CA LEU A 567 2.82 -0.22 -13.98
C LEU A 567 3.10 -0.34 -12.47
N ARG A 568 2.11 -0.01 -11.62
CA ARG A 568 2.22 -0.18 -10.16
C ARG A 568 2.10 -1.65 -9.74
N ALA A 569 1.27 -2.44 -10.43
CA ALA A 569 1.15 -3.88 -10.19
C ALA A 569 2.45 -4.63 -10.54
N GLU A 570 3.15 -4.22 -11.60
CA GLU A 570 4.48 -4.77 -11.90
C GLU A 570 5.52 -4.36 -10.84
N LEU A 571 5.47 -3.12 -10.34
CA LEU A 571 6.30 -2.65 -9.23
C LEU A 571 6.05 -3.48 -7.95
N GLU A 572 4.80 -3.69 -7.53
CA GLU A 572 4.49 -4.49 -6.33
C GLU A 572 4.84 -5.98 -6.50
N ALA A 573 4.67 -6.54 -7.71
CA ALA A 573 5.18 -7.88 -8.03
C ALA A 573 6.72 -7.96 -7.96
N ASP A 574 7.43 -6.90 -8.34
CA ASP A 574 8.88 -6.79 -8.15
C ASP A 574 9.29 -6.74 -6.67
N LEU A 575 8.55 -6.01 -5.84
CA LEU A 575 8.80 -5.99 -4.39
C LEU A 575 8.64 -7.38 -3.77
N LYS A 576 7.59 -8.13 -4.17
CA LYS A 576 7.43 -9.52 -3.73
C LYS A 576 8.59 -10.39 -4.21
N ARG A 577 9.07 -10.22 -5.45
CA ARG A 577 10.24 -10.95 -5.96
C ARG A 577 11.52 -10.67 -5.18
N ILE A 578 11.69 -9.47 -4.61
CA ILE A 578 12.79 -9.18 -3.66
C ILE A 578 12.62 -10.00 -2.38
N CYS A 579 11.45 -9.96 -1.73
CA CYS A 579 11.19 -10.73 -0.50
C CYS A 579 11.42 -12.24 -0.71
N ASP A 580 10.92 -12.79 -1.82
CA ASP A 580 11.10 -14.19 -2.20
C ASP A 580 12.58 -14.55 -2.50
N GLY A 581 13.47 -13.55 -2.63
CA GLY A 581 14.88 -13.73 -2.99
C GLY A 581 15.11 -14.08 -4.46
N THR A 582 14.15 -13.77 -5.35
CA THR A 582 14.14 -14.15 -6.76
C THR A 582 14.51 -13.01 -7.73
N LYS A 583 14.59 -11.76 -7.24
CA LYS A 583 15.09 -10.61 -8.01
C LYS A 583 15.89 -9.68 -7.09
N ASP A 584 16.97 -9.11 -7.61
CA ASP A 584 17.87 -8.23 -6.85
C ASP A 584 17.27 -6.81 -6.62
N PRO A 585 17.42 -6.22 -5.41
CA PRO A 585 16.87 -4.89 -5.09
C PRO A 585 17.39 -3.76 -6.00
N SER A 586 18.68 -3.78 -6.34
CA SER A 586 19.32 -2.74 -7.17
C SER A 586 18.89 -2.85 -8.64
N ILE A 587 18.60 -4.07 -9.10
CA ILE A 587 18.03 -4.32 -10.42
C ILE A 587 16.59 -3.78 -10.47
N VAL A 588 15.73 -4.10 -9.48
CA VAL A 588 14.36 -3.55 -9.40
C VAL A 588 14.37 -2.03 -9.38
N LEU A 589 15.14 -1.41 -8.47
CA LEU A 589 15.21 0.04 -8.32
C LEU A 589 15.58 0.71 -9.65
N ARG A 590 16.62 0.21 -10.33
CA ARG A 590 17.10 0.72 -11.62
C ARG A 590 16.07 0.57 -12.74
N GLU A 591 15.42 -0.58 -12.86
CA GLU A 591 14.42 -0.83 -13.90
C GLU A 591 13.15 0.01 -13.70
N GLN A 592 12.65 0.09 -12.46
CA GLN A 592 11.45 0.85 -12.14
C GLN A 592 11.69 2.36 -12.23
N VAL A 593 12.86 2.86 -11.79
CA VAL A 593 13.28 4.26 -12.03
C VAL A 593 13.34 4.58 -13.52
N ALA A 594 13.91 3.69 -14.35
CA ALA A 594 14.00 3.92 -15.79
C ALA A 594 12.61 4.02 -16.44
N LYS A 595 11.70 3.08 -16.15
CA LYS A 595 10.31 3.09 -16.66
C LYS A 595 9.55 4.35 -16.27
N TYR A 596 9.53 4.70 -14.98
CA TYR A 596 8.82 5.90 -14.53
C TYR A 596 9.47 7.21 -15.02
N LYS A 597 10.80 7.23 -15.27
CA LYS A 597 11.48 8.37 -15.91
C LYS A 597 11.08 8.53 -17.38
N GLU A 598 10.96 7.44 -18.14
CA GLU A 598 10.48 7.48 -19.54
C GLU A 598 9.04 8.01 -19.61
N VAL A 599 8.16 7.51 -18.74
CA VAL A 599 6.77 7.98 -18.61
C VAL A 599 6.72 9.46 -18.19
N PHE A 600 7.59 9.89 -17.28
CA PHE A 600 7.70 11.30 -16.88
C PHE A 600 8.12 12.20 -18.04
N ILE A 601 9.11 11.80 -18.85
CA ILE A 601 9.57 12.59 -20.00
C ILE A 601 8.41 12.79 -20.99
N LYS A 602 7.69 11.72 -21.35
CA LYS A 602 6.52 11.79 -22.24
C LYS A 602 5.39 12.66 -21.66
N ALA A 603 5.24 12.69 -20.33
CA ALA A 603 4.28 13.57 -19.66
C ALA A 603 4.68 15.06 -19.69
N VAL A 604 5.99 15.37 -19.66
CA VAL A 604 6.51 16.73 -19.84
C VAL A 604 6.35 17.18 -21.30
N GLU A 605 6.58 16.29 -22.27
CA GLU A 605 6.45 16.58 -23.70
C GLU A 605 5.01 16.86 -24.15
N GLN A 606 4.03 16.12 -23.61
CA GLN A 606 2.62 16.23 -23.97
C GLN A 606 1.77 17.03 -22.97
N VAL A 607 2.43 17.80 -22.10
CA VAL A 607 1.85 18.40 -20.89
C VAL A 607 0.62 19.30 -21.13
N ASP A 608 0.53 19.92 -22.31
CA ASP A 608 -0.61 20.78 -22.68
C ASP A 608 -1.96 20.02 -22.63
N LYS A 609 -1.95 18.69 -22.75
CA LYS A 609 -3.14 17.83 -22.57
C LYS A 609 -3.68 17.84 -21.14
N ILE A 610 -2.82 17.96 -20.13
CA ILE A 610 -3.23 18.12 -18.72
C ILE A 610 -3.85 19.50 -18.52
N ASP A 611 -3.25 20.54 -19.10
CA ASP A 611 -3.81 21.89 -19.04
C ASP A 611 -5.18 21.96 -19.72
N ASP A 612 -5.35 21.39 -20.92
CA ASP A 612 -6.62 21.43 -21.65
C ASP A 612 -7.73 20.65 -20.93
N ALA A 613 -7.42 19.45 -20.40
CA ALA A 613 -8.37 18.69 -19.59
C ALA A 613 -8.76 19.43 -18.28
N ILE A 614 -7.79 20.03 -17.58
CA ILE A 614 -8.06 20.78 -16.35
C ILE A 614 -8.80 22.10 -16.64
N SER A 615 -8.52 22.77 -17.76
CA SER A 615 -9.24 23.96 -18.22
C SER A 615 -10.72 23.66 -18.46
N LEU A 616 -11.03 22.54 -19.11
CA LEU A 616 -12.38 22.04 -19.33
C LEU A 616 -13.13 21.77 -18.02
N TYR A 617 -12.56 20.98 -17.11
CA TYR A 617 -13.26 20.57 -15.88
C TYR A 617 -13.32 21.65 -14.79
N LEU A 618 -12.31 22.52 -14.68
CA LEU A 618 -12.38 23.68 -13.77
C LEU A 618 -13.20 24.84 -14.33
N GLN A 619 -13.55 24.81 -15.63
CA GLN A 619 -14.17 25.92 -16.36
C GLN A 619 -13.36 27.22 -16.18
N GLN A 620 -12.03 27.12 -16.34
CA GLN A 620 -11.08 28.23 -16.20
C GLN A 620 -10.24 28.38 -17.47
N PRO A 621 -10.04 29.61 -18.00
CA PRO A 621 -9.15 29.84 -19.11
C PRO A 621 -7.69 29.59 -18.70
N LYS A 622 -6.93 28.91 -19.56
CA LYS A 622 -5.49 28.68 -19.34
C LYS A 622 -4.68 29.96 -19.56
N VAL A 623 -3.84 30.33 -18.58
CA VAL A 623 -2.86 31.41 -18.72
C VAL A 623 -1.67 30.92 -19.53
N ALA A 624 -1.22 31.69 -20.52
CA ALA A 624 -0.09 31.34 -21.38
C ALA A 624 1.24 31.38 -20.61
N VAL A 625 1.83 30.21 -20.33
CA VAL A 625 3.12 30.09 -19.64
C VAL A 625 4.27 30.09 -20.65
N GLN A 626 5.10 31.14 -20.60
CA GLN A 626 6.37 31.22 -21.35
C GLN A 626 7.29 30.03 -21.02
N PRO A 627 7.85 29.28 -21.99
CA PRO A 627 8.74 28.14 -21.72
C PRO A 627 9.96 28.51 -20.87
N SER A 628 10.51 29.72 -21.08
CA SER A 628 11.62 30.28 -20.30
C SER A 628 11.29 30.43 -18.81
N ALA A 629 10.04 30.69 -18.44
CA ALA A 629 9.64 30.76 -17.04
C ALA A 629 9.70 29.39 -16.34
N MET A 630 9.59 28.28 -17.07
CA MET A 630 9.72 26.91 -16.56
C MET A 630 11.16 26.36 -16.62
N ALA A 631 12.14 27.13 -17.09
CA ALA A 631 13.53 26.69 -17.29
C ALA A 631 14.33 26.55 -15.97
N LEU A 632 13.96 25.56 -15.15
CA LEU A 632 14.76 25.12 -14.01
C LEU A 632 16.03 24.40 -14.48
N PRO A 633 17.19 24.59 -13.84
CA PRO A 633 18.46 24.03 -14.30
C PRO A 633 18.47 22.50 -14.17
N SER A 634 19.05 21.81 -15.16
CA SER A 634 19.14 20.35 -15.20
C SER A 634 20.04 19.77 -14.12
N ALA A 635 21.02 20.55 -13.65
CA ALA A 635 21.88 20.22 -12.51
C ALA A 635 22.17 21.47 -11.67
N LEU A 636 22.51 21.28 -10.40
CA LEU A 636 22.89 22.35 -9.49
C LEU A 636 24.16 23.07 -10.00
N PRO A 637 24.19 24.41 -10.10
CA PRO A 637 25.34 25.15 -10.63
C PRO A 637 26.64 24.86 -9.88
N LYS A 638 27.54 24.14 -10.54
CA LYS A 638 28.80 23.64 -9.99
C LYS A 638 29.88 24.72 -10.02
N VAL A 639 30.43 25.04 -8.85
CA VAL A 639 31.45 26.08 -8.70
C VAL A 639 32.85 25.50 -8.75
N GLN A 640 33.14 24.42 -8.01
CA GLN A 640 34.45 23.75 -7.99
C GLN A 640 34.39 22.36 -7.34
N LYS A 641 35.54 21.69 -7.21
CA LYS A 641 35.71 20.52 -6.32
C LYS A 641 35.92 20.96 -4.88
N CYS A 642 35.40 20.16 -3.93
CA CYS A 642 35.57 20.40 -2.51
C CYS A 642 36.98 20.01 -2.03
N PRO A 643 37.79 20.94 -1.49
CA PRO A 643 39.15 20.61 -1.03
C PRO A 643 39.18 19.62 0.14
N ASN A 644 38.04 19.41 0.83
CA ASN A 644 37.95 18.52 1.99
C ASN A 644 37.50 17.09 1.64
N CYS A 645 36.93 16.83 0.46
CA CYS A 645 36.39 15.49 0.12
C CYS A 645 36.27 15.18 -1.38
N GLN A 646 36.68 16.07 -2.29
CA GLN A 646 36.55 15.95 -3.76
C GLN A 646 35.12 15.73 -4.31
N GLY A 647 34.09 15.77 -3.46
CA GLY A 647 32.70 16.01 -3.87
C GLY A 647 32.53 17.40 -4.48
N ASP A 648 31.42 17.62 -5.20
CA ASP A 648 31.20 18.91 -5.85
C ASP A 648 30.72 19.99 -4.85
N LEU A 649 31.25 21.21 -5.01
CA LEU A 649 30.76 22.44 -4.38
C LEU A 649 29.82 23.13 -5.37
N THR A 650 28.55 23.31 -4.99
CA THR A 650 27.54 23.99 -5.83
C THR A 650 26.97 25.22 -5.13
N LEU A 651 26.46 26.15 -5.92
CA LEU A 651 25.69 27.29 -5.43
C LEU A 651 24.32 26.82 -4.89
N LYS A 652 23.87 27.39 -3.77
CA LYS A 652 22.68 26.99 -3.00
C LYS A 652 22.02 28.22 -2.35
N ARG A 653 20.69 28.22 -2.23
CA ARG A 653 19.92 29.23 -1.46
C ARG A 653 19.76 28.78 0.00
N LYS A 654 19.73 29.73 0.94
CA LYS A 654 19.49 29.45 2.37
C LYS A 654 18.04 29.00 2.63
N ARG A 655 17.81 28.31 3.75
CA ARG A 655 16.55 27.64 4.11
C ARG A 655 15.41 28.59 4.49
N ASP A 656 15.79 29.76 4.97
CA ASP A 656 15.00 30.95 5.29
C ASP A 656 14.90 31.94 4.10
N ALA A 657 15.39 31.53 2.92
CA ALA A 657 15.54 32.35 1.72
C ALA A 657 16.43 33.63 1.85
N SER A 658 17.13 33.86 2.98
CA SER A 658 17.85 35.11 3.31
C SER A 658 19.19 35.33 2.56
N GLY A 659 19.28 34.84 1.32
CA GLY A 659 20.47 34.86 0.48
C GLY A 659 21.02 33.45 0.19
N TYR A 660 22.32 33.38 -0.04
CA TYR A 660 22.96 32.24 -0.72
C TYR A 660 24.22 31.74 0.00
N TYR A 661 24.69 30.56 -0.40
CA TYR A 661 25.96 29.97 -0.01
C TYR A 661 26.44 28.99 -1.09
N VAL A 662 27.75 28.75 -1.18
CA VAL A 662 28.31 27.62 -1.94
C VAL A 662 28.58 26.49 -0.97
N GLY A 663 27.97 25.32 -1.16
CA GLY A 663 28.04 24.21 -0.19
C GLY A 663 28.33 22.87 -0.86
N CYS A 664 29.00 21.97 -0.14
CA CYS A 664 29.30 20.65 -0.67
C CYS A 664 28.02 19.83 -0.86
N ASN A 665 27.96 18.99 -1.89
CA ASN A 665 26.85 18.04 -2.08
C ASN A 665 26.93 16.86 -1.10
N ASN A 666 28.13 16.46 -0.68
CA ASN A 666 28.33 15.36 0.28
C ASN A 666 27.88 15.73 1.73
N TYR A 667 27.09 16.78 1.94
CA TYR A 667 26.47 17.06 3.24
C TYR A 667 25.43 15.97 3.58
N PRO A 668 25.41 15.40 4.81
CA PRO A 668 26.07 15.89 6.03
C PRO A 668 27.49 15.37 6.30
N THR A 669 28.03 14.44 5.51
CA THR A 669 29.37 13.85 5.76
C THR A 669 30.49 14.86 5.52
N CYS A 670 30.33 15.77 4.56
CA CYS A 670 31.17 16.96 4.40
C CYS A 670 30.39 18.24 4.73
N LYS A 671 30.91 19.04 5.67
CA LYS A 671 30.32 20.32 6.12
C LYS A 671 30.94 21.56 5.48
N ALA A 672 31.73 21.40 4.41
CA ALA A 672 32.40 22.51 3.74
C ALA A 672 31.39 23.43 3.04
N ALA A 673 31.41 24.72 3.39
CA ALA A 673 30.55 25.76 2.82
C ALA A 673 31.23 27.14 2.86
N ILE A 674 30.87 28.00 1.90
CA ILE A 674 31.23 29.41 1.79
C ILE A 674 29.91 30.19 1.84
N TRP A 675 29.68 30.95 2.90
CA TRP A 675 28.49 31.78 3.05
C TRP A 675 28.63 33.08 2.27
N LEU A 676 27.56 33.50 1.58
CA LEU A 676 27.54 34.75 0.80
C LEU A 676 26.74 35.84 1.54
N PRO A 677 27.04 37.14 1.35
CA PRO A 677 26.41 38.22 2.10
C PRO A 677 24.90 38.31 1.92
N SER A 678 24.20 38.71 2.97
CA SER A 678 22.75 39.00 2.92
C SER A 678 22.38 40.21 2.06
N ARG A 679 23.35 40.97 1.53
CA ARG A 679 23.14 42.06 0.56
C ARG A 679 23.09 41.59 -0.91
N VAL A 680 23.35 40.31 -1.16
CA VAL A 680 23.27 39.67 -2.49
C VAL A 680 21.81 39.29 -2.78
N ASN A 681 21.23 39.91 -3.80
CA ASN A 681 19.85 39.62 -4.24
C ASN A 681 19.81 38.42 -5.19
N GLU A 682 20.74 38.40 -6.15
CA GLU A 682 20.91 37.30 -7.11
C GLU A 682 22.40 36.93 -7.19
N VAL A 683 22.67 35.67 -7.48
CA VAL A 683 24.00 35.20 -7.82
C VAL A 683 23.88 34.04 -8.80
N GLU A 684 24.65 34.10 -9.89
CA GLU A 684 24.77 33.04 -10.88
C GLU A 684 26.22 32.55 -10.98
N VAL A 685 26.40 31.31 -11.41
CA VAL A 685 27.72 30.76 -11.70
C VAL A 685 28.08 31.17 -13.12
N ASP A 686 29.20 31.88 -13.26
CA ASP A 686 29.66 32.36 -14.56
C ASP A 686 30.21 31.19 -15.41
N SER A 687 30.23 31.38 -16.72
CA SER A 687 30.89 30.48 -17.66
C SER A 687 32.41 30.46 -17.49
N GLU A 688 33.01 31.57 -17.04
CA GLU A 688 34.44 31.70 -16.86
C GLU A 688 34.97 30.95 -15.63
N LYS A 689 36.09 30.25 -15.82
CA LYS A 689 36.91 29.71 -14.72
C LYS A 689 38.05 30.66 -14.36
N CYS A 690 38.33 30.75 -13.08
CA CYS A 690 39.58 31.34 -12.59
C CYS A 690 40.77 30.46 -13.01
N GLN A 691 41.77 31.08 -13.61
CA GLN A 691 43.04 30.43 -13.99
C GLN A 691 44.06 30.42 -12.83
N THR A 692 43.89 31.30 -11.84
CA THR A 692 44.83 31.54 -10.74
C THR A 692 44.61 30.61 -9.54
N CYS A 693 43.36 30.27 -9.22
CA CYS A 693 43.02 29.50 -8.03
C CYS A 693 43.08 27.98 -8.25
N GLN A 694 43.68 27.26 -7.31
CA GLN A 694 43.76 25.81 -7.34
C GLN A 694 42.36 25.17 -7.41
N GLY A 695 42.18 24.19 -8.30
CA GLY A 695 40.89 23.57 -8.59
C GLY A 695 40.05 24.30 -9.64
N SER A 696 40.56 25.41 -10.20
CA SER A 696 39.97 26.20 -11.31
C SER A 696 38.48 26.50 -11.12
N PRO A 697 38.09 27.18 -10.02
CA PRO A 697 36.71 27.49 -9.73
C PRO A 697 36.07 28.35 -10.82
N TYR A 698 34.83 28.06 -11.17
CA TYR A 698 33.98 28.99 -11.89
C TYR A 698 33.82 30.28 -11.06
N LYS A 699 33.85 31.43 -11.73
CA LYS A 699 33.56 32.73 -11.08
C LYS A 699 32.07 32.77 -10.69
N LEU A 700 31.73 33.60 -9.72
CA LEU A 700 30.35 33.92 -9.38
C LEU A 700 30.05 35.35 -9.79
N LYS A 701 28.93 35.55 -10.48
CA LYS A 701 28.40 36.88 -10.81
C LYS A 701 27.32 37.22 -9.81
N PHE A 702 27.57 38.25 -9.02
CA PHE A 702 26.67 38.76 -7.99
C PHE A 702 25.86 39.93 -8.53
N LYS A 703 24.58 40.02 -8.18
CA LYS A 703 23.81 41.27 -8.17
C LYS A 703 23.48 41.65 -6.73
N PHE A 704 23.71 42.90 -6.37
CA PHE A 704 23.45 43.41 -5.02
C PHE A 704 22.12 44.16 -4.95
N ASN A 705 21.74 44.60 -3.75
CA ASN A 705 20.77 45.68 -3.61
C ASN A 705 21.37 46.98 -4.20
N PRO A 706 20.58 47.82 -4.88
CA PRO A 706 21.08 49.06 -5.48
C PRO A 706 21.85 49.94 -4.47
N GLY A 707 23.07 50.33 -4.83
CA GLY A 707 23.96 51.16 -4.00
C GLY A 707 24.63 50.44 -2.83
N ALA A 708 24.36 49.15 -2.58
CA ALA A 708 24.78 48.43 -1.36
C ALA A 708 26.30 48.35 -1.10
N TYR A 709 27.11 48.63 -2.12
CA TYR A 709 28.58 48.63 -2.08
C TYR A 709 29.22 49.81 -2.84
N ARG A 710 28.44 50.81 -3.26
CA ARG A 710 29.00 52.01 -3.92
C ARG A 710 29.78 52.89 -2.92
N PRO A 711 30.85 53.58 -3.36
CA PRO A 711 31.39 53.65 -4.73
C PRO A 711 32.38 52.50 -5.08
N HIS A 712 32.56 51.50 -4.21
CA HIS A 712 33.63 50.50 -4.33
C HIS A 712 33.31 49.35 -5.30
N LEU A 713 32.03 49.04 -5.50
CA LEU A 713 31.53 48.08 -6.49
C LEU A 713 30.27 48.64 -7.15
N ASP A 714 30.05 48.24 -8.41
CA ASP A 714 28.76 48.38 -9.07
C ASP A 714 27.73 47.37 -8.55
N ASP A 715 26.47 47.61 -8.89
CA ASP A 715 25.32 46.79 -8.49
C ASP A 715 25.36 45.36 -9.09
N THR A 716 26.31 45.07 -9.99
CA THR A 716 26.62 43.73 -10.52
C THR A 716 28.13 43.55 -10.72
N VAL A 717 28.70 42.43 -10.28
CA VAL A 717 30.15 42.13 -10.38
C VAL A 717 30.44 40.63 -10.52
N VAL A 718 31.47 40.26 -11.28
CA VAL A 718 31.97 38.88 -11.41
C VAL A 718 33.22 38.69 -10.53
N VAL A 719 33.24 37.65 -9.68
CA VAL A 719 34.27 37.43 -8.65
C VAL A 719 34.63 35.95 -8.50
N CYS A 720 35.92 35.64 -8.40
CA CYS A 720 36.44 34.35 -8.00
C CYS A 720 36.43 34.17 -6.47
N ILE A 721 35.54 33.31 -5.96
CA ILE A 721 35.52 32.94 -4.53
C ILE A 721 36.67 32.02 -4.10
N GLY A 722 37.61 31.71 -5.00
CA GLY A 722 38.83 30.95 -4.71
C GLY A 722 39.92 31.75 -3.99
N GLY A 723 39.79 33.09 -3.94
CA GLY A 723 40.74 33.96 -3.25
C GLY A 723 41.92 34.42 -4.10
N CYS A 724 41.68 34.80 -5.36
CA CYS A 724 42.59 35.69 -6.11
C CYS A 724 42.11 37.14 -6.08
N ASP A 725 40.80 37.37 -5.95
CA ASP A 725 40.19 38.70 -5.96
C ASP A 725 40.11 39.26 -4.53
N ASP A 726 41.27 39.29 -3.85
CA ASP A 726 41.37 39.53 -2.40
C ASP A 726 40.63 40.78 -1.93
N PHE A 727 40.70 41.89 -2.67
CA PHE A 727 39.96 43.12 -2.35
C PHE A 727 38.45 42.87 -2.28
N ILE A 728 37.88 42.22 -3.31
CA ILE A 728 36.44 42.01 -3.41
C ILE A 728 35.98 40.92 -2.43
N THR A 729 36.75 39.83 -2.27
CA THR A 729 36.39 38.78 -1.29
C THR A 729 36.46 39.29 0.14
N ASN A 730 37.41 40.16 0.49
CA ASN A 730 37.45 40.78 1.82
C ASN A 730 36.31 41.79 2.02
N LEU A 731 36.01 42.65 1.02
CA LEU A 731 34.89 43.60 1.07
C LEU A 731 33.52 42.89 1.20
N LEU A 732 33.38 41.72 0.58
CA LEU A 732 32.20 40.84 0.72
C LEU A 732 32.29 39.88 1.92
N GLY A 733 33.36 39.90 2.72
CA GLY A 733 33.55 38.97 3.84
C GLY A 733 33.59 37.47 3.46
N ILE A 734 33.77 37.16 2.17
CA ILE A 734 33.81 35.81 1.61
C ILE A 734 35.13 35.16 1.99
N LYS A 735 35.07 34.01 2.70
CA LYS A 735 36.24 33.25 3.11
C LYS A 735 36.42 32.02 2.20
N PRO A 736 37.47 31.95 1.37
CA PRO A 736 37.75 30.78 0.53
C PRO A 736 38.00 29.52 1.37
N LEU A 737 37.56 28.36 0.86
CA LEU A 737 37.86 27.06 1.46
C LEU A 737 39.30 26.67 1.14
N ARG A 738 40.13 26.47 2.16
CA ARG A 738 41.51 25.99 2.04
C ARG A 738 41.62 24.51 2.45
N PRO A 739 42.53 23.71 1.86
CA PRO A 739 42.80 22.35 2.33
C PRO A 739 43.25 22.32 3.79
N ALA A 740 42.85 21.28 4.53
CA ALA A 740 43.11 21.17 5.98
C ALA A 740 44.61 21.18 6.38
N ASN A 741 45.51 20.89 5.43
CA ASN A 741 46.95 20.80 5.67
C ASN A 741 47.75 22.07 5.26
N SER A 742 47.10 23.18 4.85
CA SER A 742 47.82 24.41 4.48
C SER A 742 48.26 25.21 5.72
N SER A 743 49.48 24.95 6.23
CA SER A 743 50.12 25.78 7.26
C SER A 743 50.31 27.22 6.75
N ARG A 744 49.92 28.21 7.57
CA ARG A 744 50.07 29.64 7.26
C ARG A 744 51.57 30.01 7.20
N PRO A 745 52.08 30.68 6.14
CA PRO A 745 53.41 31.29 6.17
C PRO A 745 53.49 32.37 7.26
N PRO A 746 54.66 32.59 7.89
CA PRO A 746 54.82 33.68 8.85
C PRO A 746 54.69 35.05 8.15
N ASP A 747 54.06 36.00 8.83
CA ASP A 747 53.92 37.38 8.33
C ASP A 747 55.31 38.04 8.22
N ARG A 748 55.64 38.57 7.04
CA ARG A 748 56.86 39.38 6.83
C ARG A 748 56.61 40.80 7.34
N GLY A 749 56.91 41.03 8.61
CA GLY A 749 56.79 42.36 9.22
C GLY A 749 57.69 43.41 8.58
N LEU A 750 57.19 44.65 8.58
CA LEU A 750 57.95 45.89 8.38
C LEU A 750 57.65 46.83 9.58
N PRO A 751 58.56 47.77 9.90
CA PRO A 751 58.74 48.22 11.28
C PRO A 751 57.73 49.26 11.78
N GLN A 752 57.48 49.23 13.10
CA GLN A 752 56.79 50.28 13.86
C GLN A 752 57.79 51.19 14.57
N SER A 753 57.47 52.49 14.68
CA SER A 753 57.71 53.34 15.88
C SER A 753 57.32 54.81 15.59
N PRO A 754 56.98 55.64 16.59
CA PRO A 754 56.45 55.34 17.92
C PRO A 754 55.24 56.24 18.35
N THR A 755 54.82 56.12 19.62
CA THR A 755 53.92 57.02 20.42
C THR A 755 52.40 56.98 20.09
N THR A 756 51.47 56.97 21.07
CA THR A 756 51.58 56.99 22.55
C THR A 756 50.36 56.36 23.25
N VAL A 757 50.57 55.77 24.45
CA VAL A 757 49.66 55.43 25.60
C VAL A 757 48.12 55.25 25.42
N SER A 758 47.43 54.35 26.13
CA SER A 758 47.84 53.25 27.03
C SER A 758 46.65 52.32 27.34
N GLU A 759 46.88 51.00 27.48
CA GLU A 759 45.92 50.06 28.09
C GLU A 759 46.57 49.29 29.25
N ALA A 760 45.78 48.93 30.26
CA ALA A 760 46.22 48.19 31.44
C ALA A 760 45.24 47.06 31.79
N ASP A 761 45.48 45.90 31.19
CA ASP A 761 45.47 44.55 31.81
C ASP A 761 44.56 44.34 33.06
N ARG A 762 43.41 43.65 32.90
CA ARG A 762 43.24 42.28 33.46
C ARG A 762 41.89 41.58 33.20
N SER A 763 41.98 40.26 33.23
CA SER A 763 40.91 39.26 33.29
C SER A 763 39.96 39.40 34.50
N PHE A 764 38.73 38.86 34.40
CA PHE A 764 38.33 37.72 35.25
C PHE A 764 37.09 36.94 34.72
N GLN A 765 36.75 35.86 35.42
CA GLN A 765 35.63 34.93 35.15
C GLN A 765 34.25 35.51 35.49
N GLN A 766 33.17 34.92 34.97
CA GLN A 766 31.80 35.17 35.45
C GLN A 766 31.14 33.92 36.03
N THR A 767 30.67 34.06 37.28
CA THR A 767 29.75 33.15 37.98
C THR A 767 28.50 33.91 38.43
N ARG A 768 27.42 33.19 38.75
CA ARG A 768 26.10 33.75 39.12
C ARG A 768 26.13 34.53 40.45
N HIS A 769 25.37 35.64 40.59
CA HIS A 769 24.11 35.69 41.38
C HIS A 769 23.46 37.09 41.56
N SER A 770 22.21 37.22 41.10
CA SER A 770 20.97 37.87 41.67
C SER A 770 20.96 38.96 42.79
N PHE A 771 19.90 39.81 42.76
CA PHE A 771 19.33 40.77 43.78
C PHE A 771 19.91 42.23 43.80
N VAL A 772 19.17 43.36 44.04
CA VAL A 772 17.71 43.69 43.96
C VAL A 772 17.39 45.22 44.09
N ARG A 773 16.25 45.70 43.53
CA ARG A 773 15.51 47.01 43.76
C ARG A 773 16.27 48.34 43.49
N THR A 774 15.66 49.51 43.21
CA THR A 774 14.27 50.04 43.00
C THR A 774 14.19 50.83 41.65
N GLY A 775 13.09 51.45 41.17
CA GLY A 775 11.66 51.35 41.51
C GLY A 775 10.92 52.67 41.87
N SER A 776 10.27 53.37 40.92
CA SER A 776 9.32 54.48 41.18
C SER A 776 8.22 54.66 40.10
N PHE A 777 6.94 54.63 40.52
CA PHE A 777 5.71 55.36 40.09
C PHE A 777 5.42 55.73 38.59
N GLN A 778 4.16 55.83 38.12
CA GLN A 778 2.87 56.01 38.83
C GLN A 778 1.67 55.42 38.04
N SER A 779 0.78 54.66 38.72
CA SER A 779 -0.72 54.67 38.68
C SER A 779 -1.53 54.57 37.36
N TYR A 780 -2.75 53.99 37.28
CA TYR A 780 -3.78 53.67 38.29
C TYR A 780 -4.49 52.29 38.07
N SER A 781 -5.23 51.86 39.10
CA SER A 781 -6.20 50.74 39.25
C SER A 781 -7.16 50.43 38.07
N GLY A 782 -7.86 49.27 37.99
CA GLY A 782 -8.06 48.10 38.89
C GLY A 782 -9.44 47.44 38.60
N SER A 783 -9.89 46.31 39.18
CA SER A 783 -9.27 45.31 40.08
C SER A 783 -10.20 44.08 40.29
N ASN A 784 -9.63 42.86 40.40
CA ASN A 784 -10.23 41.62 40.96
C ASN A 784 -11.44 41.00 40.18
N ARG A 785 -11.78 39.70 40.32
CA ARG A 785 -11.31 38.62 41.23
C ARG A 785 -11.40 37.23 40.55
N SER A 786 -10.96 36.17 41.25
CA SER A 786 -11.19 34.74 40.99
C SER A 786 -12.69 34.35 41.21
N ASP A 787 -13.22 33.17 40.84
CA ASP A 787 -12.80 31.78 41.12
C ASP A 787 -13.50 30.69 40.23
N GLN A 788 -13.04 29.44 40.38
CA GLN A 788 -13.68 28.10 40.25
C GLN A 788 -14.96 27.80 39.41
N GLU A 789 -14.88 26.68 38.67
CA GLU A 789 -15.84 25.54 38.58
C GLU A 789 -17.18 25.55 37.77
N LEU A 790 -17.51 24.33 37.28
CA LEU A 790 -18.81 23.72 36.90
C LEU A 790 -19.56 24.10 35.58
N ASP A 791 -19.74 23.06 34.74
CA ASP A 791 -20.96 22.47 34.13
C ASP A 791 -22.14 23.29 33.50
N ALA A 792 -22.89 22.57 32.64
CA ALA A 792 -24.02 22.97 31.78
C ALA A 792 -23.65 23.81 30.53
N ASP A 793 -24.04 23.50 29.29
CA ASP A 793 -25.31 22.98 28.68
C ASP A 793 -26.33 24.10 28.38
N TRP A 794 -27.37 23.80 27.58
CA TRP A 794 -28.20 24.73 26.78
C TRP A 794 -27.46 25.31 25.55
N GLY A 795 -28.10 25.59 24.41
CA GLY A 795 -29.52 25.34 24.06
C GLY A 795 -29.98 26.28 22.94
N ASP A 796 -30.82 25.75 22.05
CA ASP A 796 -31.73 26.41 21.10
C ASP A 796 -31.16 27.40 20.04
N ASP A 797 -31.31 26.99 18.78
CA ASP A 797 -32.00 27.66 17.67
C ASP A 797 -31.85 29.18 17.43
N LEU A 798 -31.58 29.50 16.16
CA LEU A 798 -32.27 30.58 15.45
C LEU A 798 -32.34 30.24 13.94
N ASP A 799 -33.54 30.23 13.38
CA ASP A 799 -33.77 30.16 11.93
C ASP A 799 -33.31 31.45 11.23
N ASP A 800 -32.97 31.35 9.95
CA ASP A 800 -33.28 32.42 8.99
C ASP A 800 -33.41 31.82 7.57
N ASP A 801 -34.31 32.39 6.76
CA ASP A 801 -35.08 31.61 5.78
C ASP A 801 -34.90 32.07 4.31
N ILE A 802 -35.34 31.20 3.37
CA ILE A 802 -35.75 31.50 1.97
C ILE A 802 -34.82 32.39 1.10
N LEU A 803 -34.30 31.80 -0.01
CA LEU A 803 -34.80 32.20 -1.34
C LEU A 803 -34.45 31.20 -2.46
N ILE A 804 -35.50 30.65 -3.09
CA ILE A 804 -35.42 29.94 -4.37
C ILE A 804 -35.66 30.94 -5.49
N MET A 805 -34.84 30.92 -6.54
CA MET A 805 -35.12 31.62 -7.80
C MET A 805 -35.04 30.65 -8.97
N ALA A 806 -36.20 30.22 -9.45
CA ALA A 806 -36.34 29.50 -10.71
C ALA A 806 -36.43 30.50 -11.88
N GLY A 807 -35.81 30.17 -13.01
CA GLY A 807 -35.85 30.98 -14.22
C GLY A 807 -36.20 30.14 -15.45
N ASN A 808 -37.47 30.10 -15.82
CA ASN A 808 -37.90 29.53 -17.09
C ASN A 808 -37.53 30.48 -18.23
N ILE A 809 -37.06 29.92 -19.35
CA ILE A 809 -37.09 30.58 -20.66
C ILE A 809 -37.73 29.58 -21.63
N ASP A 810 -38.76 30.04 -22.34
CA ASP A 810 -39.56 29.31 -23.31
C ASP A 810 -39.43 29.99 -24.69
N VAL A 811 -40.09 29.44 -25.73
CA VAL A 811 -40.19 29.98 -27.12
C VAL A 811 -38.90 29.79 -27.96
N ALA A 812 -38.90 29.26 -29.19
CA ALA A 812 -39.90 28.53 -30.01
C ALA A 812 -39.16 27.83 -31.19
N PRO A 813 -39.78 26.86 -31.91
CA PRO A 813 -39.08 26.05 -32.91
C PRO A 813 -38.95 26.70 -34.30
N LEU A 814 -37.98 26.23 -35.08
CA LEU A 814 -37.87 26.43 -36.54
C LEU A 814 -37.78 25.07 -37.25
N SER A 815 -38.26 25.03 -38.50
CA SER A 815 -38.69 23.79 -39.16
C SER A 815 -38.08 23.55 -40.54
N SER A 816 -37.91 22.27 -40.87
CA SER A 816 -38.05 21.65 -42.20
C SER A 816 -37.27 22.22 -43.40
N GLY A 817 -36.29 21.44 -43.89
CA GLY A 817 -35.72 21.55 -45.24
C GLY A 817 -35.45 20.17 -45.83
N ASN A 818 -36.28 19.73 -46.78
CA ASN A 818 -36.22 18.38 -47.37
C ASN A 818 -35.07 18.22 -48.38
N ASN A 819 -34.60 16.99 -48.55
CA ASN A 819 -34.36 16.42 -49.89
C ASN A 819 -34.52 14.88 -49.86
N SER A 820 -34.94 14.29 -50.97
CA SER A 820 -35.48 12.91 -51.03
C SER A 820 -34.79 12.03 -52.08
N ALA A 821 -34.80 10.71 -51.83
CA ALA A 821 -34.40 9.63 -52.75
C ALA A 821 -32.89 9.58 -53.12
N THR A 822 -32.31 8.47 -53.57
CA THR A 822 -32.91 7.20 -54.05
C THR A 822 -32.04 5.99 -53.64
N MET A 823 -32.65 4.80 -53.46
CA MET A 823 -31.91 3.52 -53.46
C MET A 823 -31.25 3.27 -54.82
N PRO A 824 -30.12 2.54 -54.86
CA PRO A 824 -30.21 1.24 -55.53
C PRO A 824 -29.53 0.08 -54.76
N THR A 825 -30.00 -1.13 -55.04
CA THR A 825 -29.44 -2.39 -54.56
C THR A 825 -28.06 -2.69 -55.16
N GLY A 826 -27.08 -3.09 -54.35
CA GLY A 826 -25.77 -3.54 -54.82
C GLY A 826 -25.09 -4.52 -53.87
N ARG A 827 -25.23 -5.83 -54.12
CA ARG A 827 -24.35 -6.86 -53.53
C ARG A 827 -23.07 -6.93 -54.37
N THR A 828 -21.94 -6.52 -53.81
CA THR A 828 -20.62 -6.76 -54.43
C THR A 828 -19.63 -7.24 -53.37
N LEU A 829 -18.86 -8.28 -53.70
CA LEU A 829 -17.80 -8.79 -52.84
C LEU A 829 -16.60 -7.85 -52.91
N SER A 830 -16.10 -7.38 -51.76
CA SER A 830 -14.71 -6.93 -51.66
C SER A 830 -13.83 -8.12 -51.26
N THR A 831 -12.95 -8.49 -52.17
CA THR A 831 -11.99 -9.59 -52.05
C THR A 831 -11.14 -9.51 -50.78
N ALA A 832 -11.14 -10.57 -49.98
CA ALA A 832 -10.10 -10.78 -48.97
C ALA A 832 -8.76 -11.06 -49.68
N VAL A 833 -7.69 -10.40 -49.25
CA VAL A 833 -6.34 -10.66 -49.78
C VAL A 833 -5.89 -12.05 -49.32
N ALA A 834 -5.59 -12.93 -50.27
CA ALA A 834 -5.20 -14.31 -50.00
C ALA A 834 -3.73 -14.39 -49.54
N GLY A 835 -3.51 -14.24 -48.23
CA GLY A 835 -2.30 -14.76 -47.59
C GLY A 835 -2.35 -16.30 -47.57
N SER A 836 -1.33 -16.96 -48.12
CA SER A 836 -1.25 -18.42 -48.16
C SER A 836 -1.11 -19.00 -46.75
N ASN A 837 -2.16 -19.65 -46.25
CA ASN A 837 -2.14 -20.32 -44.96
C ASN A 837 -1.88 -21.83 -45.15
N ASP A 838 -0.63 -22.25 -44.98
CA ASP A 838 -0.20 -23.63 -45.27
C ASP A 838 -0.57 -24.65 -44.18
N VAL A 839 -1.31 -24.23 -43.14
CA VAL A 839 -1.76 -25.10 -42.04
C VAL A 839 -2.96 -25.95 -42.46
N LEU A 840 -2.84 -27.27 -42.35
CA LEU A 840 -3.87 -28.27 -42.70
C LEU A 840 -4.48 -28.93 -41.44
N CYS A 841 -5.77 -29.28 -41.49
CA CYS A 841 -6.43 -30.13 -40.49
C CYS A 841 -5.79 -31.52 -40.47
N THR A 842 -6.02 -32.26 -39.39
CA THR A 842 -5.74 -33.71 -39.34
C THR A 842 -6.45 -34.49 -40.46
N CYS A 843 -7.59 -33.98 -40.99
CA CYS A 843 -8.28 -34.52 -42.17
C CYS A 843 -7.76 -33.98 -43.53
N ARG A 844 -6.61 -33.30 -43.55
CA ARG A 844 -5.92 -32.73 -44.73
C ARG A 844 -6.65 -31.60 -45.48
N THR A 845 -7.81 -31.14 -45.04
CA THR A 845 -8.40 -29.88 -45.54
C THR A 845 -7.69 -28.67 -44.93
N GLN A 846 -7.57 -27.57 -45.68
CA GLN A 846 -6.97 -26.32 -45.18
C GLN A 846 -7.67 -25.81 -43.91
N ALA A 847 -6.90 -25.25 -42.98
CA ALA A 847 -7.41 -24.71 -41.72
C ALA A 847 -7.77 -23.22 -41.85
N LEU A 848 -8.86 -22.82 -41.19
CA LEU A 848 -9.29 -21.43 -41.09
C LEU A 848 -8.60 -20.74 -39.91
N LEU A 849 -7.94 -19.61 -40.17
CA LEU A 849 -7.41 -18.71 -39.13
C LEU A 849 -8.55 -17.84 -38.58
N LEU A 850 -8.70 -17.83 -37.26
CA LEU A 850 -9.78 -17.16 -36.53
C LEU A 850 -9.22 -16.42 -35.31
N THR A 851 -9.87 -15.34 -34.91
CA THR A 851 -9.50 -14.56 -33.70
C THR A 851 -10.54 -14.76 -32.60
N VAL A 852 -10.11 -14.99 -31.37
CA VAL A 852 -11.01 -15.12 -30.20
C VAL A 852 -11.69 -13.78 -29.90
N ARG A 853 -13.02 -13.73 -30.11
CA ARG A 853 -13.86 -12.56 -29.79
C ARG A 853 -14.51 -12.60 -28.41
N LYS A 854 -14.53 -13.76 -27.75
CA LYS A 854 -15.14 -13.94 -26.42
C LYS A 854 -14.25 -13.33 -25.33
N GLU A 855 -14.84 -12.64 -24.37
CA GLU A 855 -14.14 -12.13 -23.18
C GLU A 855 -13.46 -13.25 -22.39
N GLY A 856 -12.22 -12.98 -21.94
CA GLY A 856 -11.38 -13.90 -21.20
C GLY A 856 -9.90 -13.79 -21.58
N PRO A 857 -9.00 -14.59 -20.97
CA PRO A 857 -7.55 -14.44 -21.09
C PRO A 857 -6.96 -14.56 -22.51
N ASN A 858 -7.72 -15.11 -23.47
CA ASN A 858 -7.27 -15.29 -24.85
C ASN A 858 -7.96 -14.32 -25.85
N LYS A 859 -8.74 -13.32 -25.40
CA LYS A 859 -9.40 -12.37 -26.31
C LYS A 859 -8.36 -11.66 -27.19
N GLY A 860 -8.57 -11.67 -28.50
CA GLY A 860 -7.62 -11.16 -29.49
C GLY A 860 -6.55 -12.16 -29.96
N ARG A 861 -6.32 -13.28 -29.26
CA ARG A 861 -5.39 -14.33 -29.71
C ARG A 861 -5.97 -15.07 -30.93
N GLN A 862 -5.09 -15.45 -31.85
CA GLN A 862 -5.44 -16.11 -33.11
C GLN A 862 -5.22 -17.62 -33.04
N PHE A 863 -6.09 -18.40 -33.70
CA PHE A 863 -6.08 -19.85 -33.71
C PHE A 863 -6.57 -20.41 -35.04
N TYR A 864 -6.16 -21.64 -35.35
CA TYR A 864 -6.64 -22.42 -36.48
C TYR A 864 -7.74 -23.39 -36.08
N LYS A 865 -8.72 -23.60 -36.97
CA LYS A 865 -9.73 -24.65 -36.87
C LYS A 865 -9.94 -25.32 -38.24
N CYS A 866 -10.46 -26.55 -38.25
CA CYS A 866 -10.96 -27.20 -39.47
C CYS A 866 -11.89 -26.28 -40.28
N GLY A 867 -11.67 -26.17 -41.59
CA GLY A 867 -12.59 -25.52 -42.52
C GLY A 867 -13.75 -26.41 -43.02
N ASN A 868 -13.62 -27.74 -42.91
CA ASN A 868 -14.68 -28.66 -43.35
C ASN A 868 -15.83 -28.73 -42.34
N GLN A 869 -17.04 -28.40 -42.81
CA GLN A 869 -18.28 -28.42 -42.03
C GLN A 869 -18.98 -29.80 -42.02
N THR A 870 -18.51 -30.77 -42.82
CA THR A 870 -19.14 -32.10 -42.98
C THR A 870 -18.51 -33.22 -42.14
N THR A 871 -17.44 -32.94 -41.39
CA THR A 871 -16.67 -33.95 -40.63
C THR A 871 -16.28 -33.45 -39.25
N ASP A 872 -16.28 -34.34 -38.25
CA ASP A 872 -15.94 -34.05 -36.85
C ASP A 872 -14.40 -33.87 -36.62
N CYS A 873 -13.68 -33.18 -37.53
CA CYS A 873 -12.24 -32.85 -37.38
C CYS A 873 -12.09 -31.76 -36.29
N ARG A 874 -11.97 -32.18 -35.02
CA ARG A 874 -11.79 -31.31 -33.84
C ARG A 874 -10.40 -30.65 -33.75
N PHE A 875 -9.76 -30.40 -34.89
CA PHE A 875 -8.46 -29.75 -34.98
C PHE A 875 -8.53 -28.32 -34.46
N PHE A 876 -7.55 -28.00 -33.61
CA PHE A 876 -7.34 -26.71 -33.01
C PHE A 876 -5.83 -26.53 -32.76
N LEU A 877 -5.29 -25.35 -33.07
CA LEU A 877 -3.89 -24.97 -32.86
C LEU A 877 -3.82 -23.45 -32.71
N TRP A 878 -3.07 -22.90 -31.74
CA TRP A 878 -2.89 -21.44 -31.69
C TRP A 878 -1.85 -20.97 -32.72
N SER A 879 -2.02 -19.77 -33.28
CA SER A 879 -1.16 -19.29 -34.39
C SER A 879 0.27 -18.90 -33.97
N ASP A 880 0.50 -18.74 -32.67
CA ASP A 880 1.81 -18.53 -32.05
C ASP A 880 2.54 -19.86 -31.73
N GLU A 881 1.86 -21.01 -31.82
CA GLU A 881 2.42 -22.34 -31.53
C GLU A 881 3.01 -23.04 -32.79
N ILE A 882 2.86 -22.45 -33.98
CA ILE A 882 3.32 -23.01 -35.27
C ILE A 882 4.82 -23.40 -35.23
N GLY A 883 5.65 -22.60 -34.53
CA GLY A 883 7.10 -22.81 -34.46
C GLY A 883 7.57 -24.06 -33.69
N ASN A 884 6.69 -24.73 -32.94
CA ASN A 884 7.04 -25.84 -32.04
C ASN A 884 6.49 -27.22 -32.45
N ALA A 885 5.82 -27.33 -33.60
CA ALA A 885 5.12 -28.56 -34.01
C ALA A 885 5.97 -29.48 -34.92
N GLN A 886 6.60 -30.52 -34.35
CA GLN A 886 7.11 -31.65 -35.15
C GLN A 886 5.95 -32.53 -35.65
N VAL A 887 5.92 -32.82 -36.96
CA VAL A 887 4.87 -33.63 -37.59
C VAL A 887 5.25 -35.12 -37.60
N PRO A 888 4.47 -36.03 -36.98
CA PRO A 888 4.72 -37.47 -37.07
C PRO A 888 4.25 -38.04 -38.42
N SER A 889 5.10 -38.81 -39.10
CA SER A 889 4.73 -39.56 -40.30
C SER A 889 4.13 -40.93 -39.95
N GLN A 890 3.24 -41.44 -40.83
CA GLN A 890 2.46 -42.66 -40.59
C GLN A 890 3.10 -43.91 -41.21
N THR A 891 3.12 -45.03 -40.48
CA THR A 891 3.07 -46.39 -41.04
C THR A 891 2.28 -47.32 -40.10
N GLY A 892 1.71 -48.42 -40.62
CA GLY A 892 1.09 -49.49 -39.84
C GLY A 892 -0.45 -49.44 -39.71
N ARG A 893 -1.12 -50.56 -39.99
CA ARG A 893 -2.54 -50.84 -39.73
C ARG A 893 -2.68 -52.03 -38.75
N PRO A 894 -3.88 -52.34 -38.21
CA PRO A 894 -4.04 -53.03 -36.91
C PRO A 894 -4.11 -54.57 -37.03
N PRO A 895 -4.29 -55.30 -35.91
CA PRO A 895 -5.68 -55.65 -35.55
C PRO A 895 -6.04 -55.65 -34.05
N GLN A 896 -7.35 -55.50 -33.80
CA GLN A 896 -8.15 -56.04 -32.69
C GLN A 896 -7.81 -55.72 -31.21
N ALA A 897 -8.88 -55.60 -30.41
CA ALA A 897 -8.85 -55.48 -28.96
C ALA A 897 -9.63 -56.64 -28.31
N GLN A 898 -9.24 -57.03 -27.10
CA GLN A 898 -10.09 -57.78 -26.17
C GLN A 898 -9.94 -57.24 -24.75
N ASN A 899 -10.97 -57.43 -23.94
CA ASN A 899 -11.07 -56.93 -22.57
C ASN A 899 -10.09 -57.62 -21.62
N GLN A 900 -9.78 -56.96 -20.50
CA GLN A 900 -9.82 -57.64 -19.20
C GLN A 900 -10.17 -56.69 -18.06
N ALA A 901 -10.64 -57.26 -16.95
CA ALA A 901 -11.23 -56.56 -15.82
C ALA A 901 -10.44 -56.80 -14.52
N VAL A 902 -10.90 -56.19 -13.43
CA VAL A 902 -10.27 -56.26 -12.09
C VAL A 902 -10.32 -57.69 -11.53
N GLY A 903 -9.20 -58.15 -10.93
CA GLY A 903 -9.10 -59.44 -10.25
C GLY A 903 -7.97 -59.47 -9.20
N VAL A 904 -8.17 -60.19 -8.10
CA VAL A 904 -7.30 -60.22 -6.89
C VAL A 904 -6.43 -61.48 -6.86
N ALA A 905 -5.22 -61.39 -6.29
CA ALA A 905 -4.45 -62.53 -5.80
C ALA A 905 -3.67 -62.19 -4.51
N ASN A 906 -3.46 -63.18 -3.63
CA ASN A 906 -2.83 -63.02 -2.30
C ASN A 906 -1.45 -63.69 -2.21
N CYS A 907 -0.65 -63.29 -1.22
CA CYS A 907 0.61 -63.94 -0.84
C CYS A 907 0.35 -65.25 -0.04
N HIS A 908 1.30 -66.19 -0.10
CA HIS A 908 1.28 -67.46 0.66
C HIS A 908 2.67 -67.85 1.20
N CYS A 909 3.06 -67.27 2.33
CA CYS A 909 3.93 -67.90 3.32
C CYS A 909 3.63 -67.31 4.70
N GLY A 910 3.40 -68.15 5.71
CA GLY A 910 2.90 -67.71 7.02
C GLY A 910 3.80 -68.17 8.17
N ILE A 911 3.91 -67.33 9.20
CA ILE A 911 4.14 -67.66 10.62
C ILE A 911 3.82 -66.41 11.46
N GLN A 912 3.36 -66.61 12.70
CA GLN A 912 2.95 -65.53 13.61
C GLN A 912 4.01 -65.25 14.69
N ALA A 913 4.08 -64.00 15.17
CA ALA A 913 4.35 -63.70 16.59
C ALA A 913 3.93 -62.27 16.97
N LYS A 914 3.62 -62.04 18.26
CA LYS A 914 3.43 -60.72 18.89
C LYS A 914 4.47 -60.56 20.02
N MET A 915 4.92 -59.33 20.27
CA MET A 915 5.36 -58.70 21.56
C MET A 915 6.32 -57.54 21.21
N LYS A 916 6.31 -56.31 21.77
CA LYS A 916 5.90 -55.70 23.06
C LYS A 916 7.04 -55.65 24.10
N VAL A 917 7.52 -54.42 24.38
CA VAL A 917 8.61 -54.02 25.32
C VAL A 917 10.02 -54.47 24.86
N GLY A 918 11.11 -53.70 24.99
CA GLY A 918 11.29 -52.27 25.36
C GLY A 918 12.69 -51.95 25.94
N SER A 919 12.96 -50.66 26.14
CA SER A 919 14.00 -50.06 27.03
C SER A 919 15.49 -49.92 26.58
N LEU A 920 16.01 -48.70 26.85
CA LEU A 920 17.31 -48.34 27.43
C LEU A 920 18.65 -48.17 26.64
N LEU A 921 19.29 -47.02 26.95
CA LEU A 921 20.74 -46.70 27.05
C LEU A 921 21.62 -46.34 25.82
N LYS A 922 21.61 -45.04 25.51
CA LYS A 922 22.73 -44.05 25.61
C LYS A 922 24.02 -44.20 24.73
N PRO A 923 24.84 -43.12 24.60
CA PRO A 923 25.53 -42.83 23.32
C PRO A 923 27.07 -42.88 23.36
N VAL A 924 27.67 -42.80 22.17
CA VAL A 924 29.08 -42.43 21.93
C VAL A 924 29.17 -41.40 20.79
N HIS A 925 30.13 -40.47 20.85
CA HIS A 925 30.39 -39.48 19.79
C HIS A 925 31.05 -40.11 18.55
N LEU A 926 30.85 -39.49 17.38
CA LEU A 926 31.79 -39.61 16.26
C LEU A 926 32.29 -38.22 15.85
N ILE A 927 33.60 -38.11 15.59
CA ILE A 927 34.25 -36.97 14.95
C ILE A 927 34.66 -37.42 13.55
N VAL A 928 34.49 -36.57 12.53
CA VAL A 928 34.89 -36.88 11.14
C VAL A 928 36.06 -35.99 10.73
N THR A 929 37.10 -36.62 10.20
CA THR A 929 38.27 -35.99 9.58
C THR A 929 38.49 -36.58 8.18
N PHE A 930 38.93 -35.77 7.22
CA PHE A 930 39.23 -36.20 5.85
C PHE A 930 40.76 -36.28 5.60
N PRO A 931 41.24 -37.20 4.75
CA PRO A 931 42.67 -37.46 4.54
C PRO A 931 43.32 -36.61 3.42
N ILE A 932 44.66 -36.65 3.36
CA ILE A 932 45.55 -35.95 2.38
C ILE A 932 46.71 -36.91 2.00
N THR A 933 47.50 -36.57 0.96
CA THR A 933 48.79 -37.16 0.48
C THR A 933 48.66 -38.29 -0.56
N PRO A 934 49.70 -38.55 -1.41
CA PRO A 934 51.07 -37.99 -1.48
C PRO A 934 51.41 -37.24 -2.80
N TYR A 935 52.60 -36.68 -3.11
CA TYR A 935 53.78 -36.00 -2.46
C TYR A 935 54.89 -35.94 -3.58
N ILE A 936 55.98 -35.16 -3.43
CA ILE A 936 57.27 -35.22 -4.21
C ILE A 936 57.20 -34.45 -5.57
N SER A 937 58.22 -33.73 -6.12
CA SER A 937 59.67 -33.52 -5.83
C SER A 937 60.24 -32.11 -6.17
N TYR A 938 61.26 -31.69 -5.40
CA TYR A 938 62.50 -30.92 -5.73
C TYR A 938 62.60 -29.48 -6.32
N SER A 939 63.52 -28.75 -5.68
CA SER A 939 64.57 -27.80 -6.17
C SER A 939 64.30 -26.32 -6.57
N GLN A 940 64.60 -25.46 -5.58
CA GLN A 940 65.57 -24.34 -5.60
C GLN A 940 65.27 -22.94 -6.20
N ASN A 941 65.90 -21.96 -5.50
CA ASN A 941 66.11 -20.53 -5.80
C ASN A 941 64.87 -19.63 -5.86
N GLN A 942 64.92 -18.33 -5.60
CA GLN A 942 65.66 -17.41 -4.70
C GLN A 942 65.31 -16.02 -5.25
N ILE A 943 64.96 -15.04 -4.41
CA ILE A 943 64.91 -13.59 -4.75
C ILE A 943 63.76 -13.23 -5.73
N TYR A 944 63.00 -12.13 -5.59
CA TYR A 944 63.08 -10.97 -4.67
C TYR A 944 61.78 -10.81 -3.86
#